data_AF-A0A078L1P1-F1
#
_entry.id   AF-A0A078L1P1-F1
#
_cell.length_a   1.000
_cell.length_b   1.000
_cell.length_c   1.000
_cell.angle_alpha   90.00
_cell.angle_beta   90.00
_cell.angle_gamma   90.00
#
_symmetry.space_group_name_H-M   'P 1'
#
loop_
_entity.id
_entity.type
_entity.pdbx_description
1 polymer ?
#
loop_
_entity_poly.entity_id
_entity_poly.type
_entity_poly.pdbx_seq_one_letter_code
_entity_poly.pdbx_strand_id
1 'polypeptide(L)'
;MSMLVRQLREFILSLSQIKINLSASDNLFLAELQEKFQAYLVPNVLEQPLEEVVIPQEDIDWLVELYAKRWRNVEDGIDDYTFDSTGNNAPWVAFAKELGKDLKKFYVTILIPTLVNDIDPNNLSRLNQILDPRSIYISKNKTWHRLWALHEELQKPDGVFGILDKPKSIRPRALTLDELRRISLKRGGEELVFTEADGITYTRFWDYIVRKVLPSLQNDTACPTHLLPALLEVIERYFVAKTGSGDFSDFKISVKLFKEHLTSCSLSDVNHFYSIGINDDANGSKHFMLEILLSCMETNIENLDEKLFSVAKWIGKTDPSLVSKNKSLEPIYEELKVGSFFDLDTLYKLIGELNISSSSVLKPLETELLQFLKTGIDAGLSDDKNFCEQLTNKIKTIYALRWEKVIDSSLDYLRLQKGVNQPWIHLAQYLAGAGYVDANYYKLLIPTLRHDTDPVTLEPLTTYPLSKYVLSTNGEQLIFLPNCLAHHRTKQTFYNCNYREPMPLSFKERKRIAFADREIYDYFLRIDEKYDDPPVSKRTIDEIRKLVNGSLNPVGLSNLQVSSAEYDAATKSYDDFLAYISEISAEERDKLFRQRILYRSHLVSVQEIMDLIQSKRYSQRECIAGWGKYLAKLVMDYAPETKFRDEIEKNVDIASMRLFSAKKVYSDYDELTEEDAMRYTLTIFTSLMTHQFQCLWLMGYSVSIDEYSNTVTETGNEIFNLVNKNINSGNLKSSRFLFTQLYEHIIKPSILNKSWFRYQDTEAWLTAINTGTMFDIENQEYFDPELLLTVLWSGFQKNNKLKQATENFLDELHEIISGPDNQYKKWVLVNIEFTKFLNLSAVKPKRNEILQSLRDASMVETVEPDLAINSSKEFLIHRLAQCGARDCLCRQAGLFGSTPGMYKSTYEHLKRMLSHKLEAELLTIVDRKPTIQDLIKKLDVVVKKSQRNELAKLQRYMAEISPLVDTTKVNMDEVTSRDAMPVMIGVGA
;
A
#
# COMPACT_ATOMS: atom_id res chain seq x y z
N MET A 1 -18.80 12.46 -65.41
CA MET A 1 -20.02 13.31 -65.46
C MET A 1 -21.12 12.78 -66.38
N SER A 2 -20.93 12.58 -67.70
CA SER A 2 -22.03 12.02 -68.53
C SER A 2 -22.29 10.51 -68.34
N MET A 3 -21.31 9.79 -67.79
CA MET A 3 -21.43 8.37 -67.42
C MET A 3 -22.33 8.13 -66.19
N LEU A 4 -22.57 9.16 -65.36
CA LEU A 4 -23.23 9.06 -64.06
C LEU A 4 -24.76 8.88 -64.18
N VAL A 5 -25.39 9.44 -65.22
CA VAL A 5 -26.84 9.29 -65.46
C VAL A 5 -27.19 7.83 -65.77
N ARG A 6 -26.38 7.16 -66.60
CA ARG A 6 -26.54 5.73 -66.89
C ARG A 6 -26.40 4.88 -65.63
N GLN A 7 -25.39 5.16 -64.82
CA GLN A 7 -25.11 4.45 -63.57
C GLN A 7 -26.20 4.68 -62.52
N LEU A 8 -26.77 5.88 -62.44
CA LEU A 8 -27.91 6.19 -61.57
C LEU A 8 -29.17 5.42 -62.00
N ARG A 9 -29.43 5.33 -63.30
CA ARG A 9 -30.53 4.54 -63.84
C ARG A 9 -30.35 3.05 -63.55
N GLU A 10 -29.16 2.51 -63.79
CA GLU A 10 -28.82 1.12 -63.45
C GLU A 10 -29.00 0.85 -61.95
N PHE A 11 -28.54 1.75 -61.08
CA PHE A 11 -28.71 1.67 -59.64
C PHE A 11 -30.19 1.60 -59.22
N ILE A 12 -31.05 2.51 -59.72
CA ILE A 12 -32.49 2.52 -59.41
C ILE A 12 -33.17 1.24 -59.91
N LEU A 13 -32.78 0.74 -61.09
CA LEU A 13 -33.30 -0.52 -61.63
C LEU A 13 -32.86 -1.73 -60.79
N SER A 14 -31.59 -1.79 -60.38
CA SER A 14 -31.07 -2.84 -59.52
C SER A 14 -31.78 -2.87 -58.16
N LEU A 15 -32.04 -1.71 -57.53
CA LEU A 15 -32.85 -1.64 -56.31
C LEU A 15 -34.29 -2.10 -56.54
N SER A 16 -34.89 -1.73 -57.67
CA SER A 16 -36.26 -2.13 -58.02
C SER A 16 -36.40 -3.65 -58.21
N GLN A 17 -35.37 -4.32 -58.71
CA GLN A 17 -35.34 -5.78 -58.88
C GLN A 17 -35.33 -6.53 -57.54
N ILE A 18 -34.74 -5.95 -56.50
CA ILE A 18 -34.64 -6.55 -55.16
C ILE A 18 -35.65 -5.99 -54.16
N LYS A 19 -36.65 -5.23 -54.62
CA LYS A 19 -37.60 -4.48 -53.78
C LYS A 19 -38.23 -5.29 -52.64
N ILE A 20 -38.55 -6.56 -52.89
CA ILE A 20 -39.18 -7.47 -51.91
C ILE A 20 -38.25 -7.75 -50.72
N ASN A 21 -36.93 -7.71 -50.93
CA ASN A 21 -35.92 -8.01 -49.93
C ASN A 21 -35.40 -6.75 -49.21
N LEU A 22 -35.75 -5.55 -49.68
CA LEU A 22 -35.32 -4.29 -49.09
C LEU A 22 -36.04 -4.03 -47.75
N SER A 23 -35.34 -3.38 -46.82
CA SER A 23 -35.95 -2.89 -45.59
C SER A 23 -37.02 -1.82 -45.87
N ALA A 24 -37.85 -1.51 -44.86
CA ALA A 24 -38.87 -0.47 -44.99
C ALA A 24 -38.26 0.90 -45.34
N SER A 25 -37.13 1.24 -44.73
CA SER A 25 -36.38 2.47 -45.01
C SER A 25 -35.82 2.50 -46.44
N ASP A 26 -35.25 1.39 -46.92
CA ASP A 26 -34.72 1.32 -48.29
C ASP A 26 -35.82 1.38 -49.37
N ASN A 27 -37.01 0.85 -49.07
CA ASN A 27 -38.18 1.01 -49.93
C ASN A 27 -38.64 2.48 -50.03
N LEU A 28 -38.55 3.24 -48.94
CA LEU A 28 -38.82 4.68 -48.94
C LEU A 28 -37.78 5.43 -49.78
N PHE A 29 -36.49 5.14 -49.58
CA PHE A 29 -35.42 5.75 -50.37
C PHE A 29 -35.51 5.44 -51.85
N LEU A 30 -35.92 4.21 -52.22
CA LEU A 30 -36.19 3.85 -53.61
C LEU A 30 -37.33 4.68 -54.22
N ALA A 31 -38.41 4.91 -53.46
CA ALA A 31 -39.51 5.76 -53.93
C ALA A 31 -39.06 7.22 -54.12
N GLU A 32 -38.30 7.78 -53.17
CA GLU A 32 -37.72 9.12 -53.28
C GLU A 32 -36.80 9.26 -54.50
N LEU A 33 -35.97 8.23 -54.77
CA LEU A 33 -35.11 8.18 -55.96
C LEU A 33 -35.91 8.14 -57.26
N GLN A 34 -36.97 7.33 -57.31
CA GLN A 34 -37.83 7.21 -58.49
C GLN A 34 -38.61 8.50 -58.77
N GLU A 35 -39.05 9.20 -57.74
CA GLU A 35 -39.73 10.50 -57.84
C GLU A 35 -38.77 11.59 -58.31
N LYS A 36 -37.64 11.77 -57.63
CA LYS A 36 -36.69 12.85 -57.93
C LYS A 36 -36.06 12.72 -59.31
N PHE A 37 -35.75 11.50 -59.73
CA PHE A 37 -35.08 11.23 -61.01
C PHE A 37 -36.02 10.68 -62.10
N GLN A 38 -37.34 10.86 -61.96
CA GLN A 38 -38.33 10.35 -62.91
C GLN A 38 -38.03 10.74 -64.37
N ALA A 39 -37.56 11.97 -64.61
CA ALA A 39 -37.21 12.47 -65.92
C ALA A 39 -36.08 11.68 -66.62
N TYR A 40 -35.18 11.07 -65.85
CA TYR A 40 -34.05 10.27 -66.34
C TYR A 40 -34.38 8.78 -66.50
N LEU A 41 -35.53 8.33 -65.97
CA LEU A 41 -35.96 6.92 -66.00
C LEU A 41 -36.83 6.57 -67.21
N VAL A 42 -37.43 7.57 -67.89
CA VAL A 42 -38.32 7.37 -69.04
C VAL A 42 -37.51 7.33 -70.35
N PRO A 43 -37.59 6.26 -71.17
CA PRO A 43 -36.76 6.09 -72.37
C PRO A 43 -36.91 7.14 -73.49
N ASN A 44 -37.93 8.00 -73.45
CA ASN A 44 -38.37 8.83 -74.59
C ASN A 44 -38.34 10.36 -74.34
N VAL A 45 -37.76 10.84 -73.24
CA VAL A 45 -37.83 12.27 -72.84
C VAL A 45 -36.53 13.06 -73.13
N LEU A 46 -35.42 12.39 -73.43
CA LEU A 46 -34.15 13.05 -73.69
C LEU A 46 -33.93 13.19 -75.21
N GLU A 47 -33.87 14.43 -75.70
CA GLU A 47 -33.50 14.75 -77.09
C GLU A 47 -32.01 14.46 -77.40
N GLN A 48 -31.21 14.15 -76.38
CA GLN A 48 -29.77 13.87 -76.45
C GLN A 48 -29.45 12.44 -75.99
N PRO A 49 -28.36 11.82 -76.49
CA PRO A 49 -27.86 10.56 -75.96
C PRO A 49 -27.63 10.66 -74.44
N LEU A 50 -27.99 9.62 -73.68
CA LEU A 50 -27.74 9.56 -72.22
C LEU A 50 -26.28 9.83 -71.83
N GLU A 51 -25.36 9.66 -72.79
CA GLU A 51 -23.91 9.89 -72.69
C GLU A 51 -23.49 11.37 -72.81
N GLU A 52 -24.43 12.31 -72.99
CA GLU A 52 -24.18 13.76 -73.02
C GLU A 52 -24.87 14.52 -71.87
N VAL A 53 -25.77 13.86 -71.13
CA VAL A 53 -26.54 14.46 -70.03
C VAL A 53 -25.70 14.50 -68.74
N VAL A 54 -25.55 15.68 -68.15
CA VAL A 54 -24.80 15.89 -66.90
C VAL A 54 -25.80 16.07 -65.75
N ILE A 55 -25.61 15.31 -64.66
CA ILE A 55 -26.39 15.50 -63.43
C ILE A 55 -25.99 16.84 -62.80
N PRO A 56 -26.95 17.74 -62.50
CA PRO A 56 -26.66 18.99 -61.79
C PRO A 56 -25.98 18.76 -60.43
N GLN A 57 -25.13 19.70 -59.99
CA GLN A 57 -24.45 19.58 -58.70
C GLN A 57 -25.42 19.46 -57.52
N GLU A 58 -26.58 20.12 -57.58
CA GLU A 58 -27.63 20.03 -56.56
C GLU A 58 -28.17 18.60 -56.39
N ASP A 59 -28.32 17.86 -57.50
CA ASP A 59 -28.75 16.48 -57.48
C ASP A 59 -27.66 15.54 -56.95
N ILE A 60 -26.39 15.84 -57.25
CA ILE A 60 -25.24 15.13 -56.69
C ILE A 60 -25.17 15.35 -55.17
N ASP A 61 -25.32 16.59 -54.71
CA ASP A 61 -25.32 16.92 -53.27
C ASP A 61 -26.49 16.24 -52.55
N TRP A 62 -27.66 16.18 -53.20
CA TRP A 62 -28.83 15.44 -52.68
C TRP A 62 -28.57 13.94 -52.59
N LEU A 63 -27.92 13.33 -53.59
CA LEU A 63 -27.54 11.90 -53.55
C LEU A 63 -26.57 11.62 -52.39
N VAL A 64 -25.59 12.50 -52.16
CA VAL A 64 -24.68 12.39 -51.01
C VAL A 64 -25.46 12.51 -49.69
N GLU A 65 -26.43 13.42 -49.61
CA GLU A 65 -27.31 13.54 -48.43
C GLU A 65 -28.18 12.29 -48.23
N LEU A 66 -28.68 11.68 -49.31
CA LEU A 66 -29.44 10.42 -49.26
C LEU A 66 -28.58 9.29 -48.69
N TYR A 67 -27.32 9.15 -49.12
CA TYR A 67 -26.39 8.19 -48.52
C TYR A 67 -26.18 8.45 -47.02
N ALA A 68 -26.07 9.72 -46.61
CA ALA A 68 -25.97 10.07 -45.20
C ALA A 68 -27.24 9.75 -44.39
N LYS A 69 -28.42 9.95 -44.98
CA LYS A 69 -29.70 9.54 -44.38
C LYS A 69 -29.79 8.03 -44.25
N ARG A 70 -29.40 7.29 -45.30
CA ARG A 70 -29.38 5.82 -45.27
C ARG A 70 -28.43 5.31 -44.21
N TRP A 71 -27.20 5.82 -44.13
CA TRP A 71 -26.22 5.41 -43.11
C TRP A 71 -26.81 5.48 -41.69
N ARG A 72 -27.47 6.60 -41.34
CA ARG A 72 -28.11 6.75 -40.02
C ARG A 72 -29.20 5.72 -39.73
N ASN A 73 -29.83 5.18 -40.77
CA ASN A 73 -30.89 4.18 -40.65
C ASN A 73 -30.35 2.74 -40.64
N VAL A 74 -29.13 2.51 -41.15
CA VAL A 74 -28.55 1.16 -41.27
C VAL A 74 -27.37 0.89 -40.33
N GLU A 75 -26.75 1.91 -39.74
CA GLU A 75 -25.65 1.77 -38.76
C GLU A 75 -26.06 0.84 -37.61
N ASP A 76 -25.22 -0.16 -37.29
CA ASP A 76 -25.45 -1.22 -36.30
C ASP A 76 -26.69 -2.12 -36.57
N GLY A 77 -27.27 -2.04 -37.77
CA GLY A 77 -28.40 -2.85 -38.25
C GLY A 77 -27.99 -4.01 -39.18
N ILE A 78 -28.96 -4.81 -39.64
CA ILE A 78 -28.70 -5.96 -40.55
C ILE A 78 -28.17 -5.48 -41.91
N ASP A 79 -28.59 -4.29 -42.35
CA ASP A 79 -28.17 -3.65 -43.60
C ASP A 79 -26.91 -2.76 -43.44
N ASP A 80 -26.17 -2.87 -42.34
CA ASP A 80 -24.91 -2.13 -42.15
C ASP A 80 -23.85 -2.58 -43.17
N TYR A 81 -23.29 -1.63 -43.94
CA TYR A 81 -22.26 -1.90 -44.95
C TYR A 81 -21.01 -2.58 -44.39
N THR A 82 -20.71 -2.36 -43.12
CA THR A 82 -19.55 -2.92 -42.42
C THR A 82 -19.79 -4.34 -41.95
N PHE A 83 -21.05 -4.82 -41.90
CA PHE A 83 -21.40 -6.20 -41.59
C PHE A 83 -21.53 -7.03 -42.87
N ASP A 84 -22.22 -6.49 -43.87
CA ASP A 84 -22.40 -7.13 -45.17
C ASP A 84 -22.41 -6.09 -46.30
N SER A 85 -21.41 -6.12 -47.18
CA SER A 85 -21.34 -5.27 -48.37
C SER A 85 -22.02 -5.88 -49.59
N THR A 86 -22.60 -7.09 -49.45
CA THR A 86 -23.23 -7.86 -50.52
C THR A 86 -24.77 -7.85 -50.40
N GLY A 87 -25.46 -8.67 -51.20
CA GLY A 87 -26.92 -8.80 -51.15
C GLY A 87 -27.64 -7.47 -51.38
N ASN A 88 -28.47 -7.06 -50.41
CA ASN A 88 -29.23 -5.81 -50.44
C ASN A 88 -28.34 -4.56 -50.51
N ASN A 89 -27.12 -4.63 -49.99
CA ASN A 89 -26.16 -3.52 -50.01
C ASN A 89 -25.38 -3.42 -51.33
N ALA A 90 -25.37 -4.46 -52.16
CA ALA A 90 -24.55 -4.50 -53.37
C ALA A 90 -24.84 -3.35 -54.36
N PRO A 91 -26.11 -3.00 -54.66
CA PRO A 91 -26.42 -1.85 -55.53
C PRO A 91 -25.92 -0.52 -54.94
N TRP A 92 -26.09 -0.33 -53.64
CA TRP A 92 -25.64 0.89 -52.93
C TRP A 92 -24.12 1.04 -52.95
N VAL A 93 -23.38 -0.04 -52.73
CA VAL A 93 -21.91 -0.06 -52.77
C VAL A 93 -21.39 0.17 -54.18
N ALA A 94 -21.99 -0.47 -55.20
CA ALA A 94 -21.61 -0.32 -56.59
C ALA A 94 -21.79 1.13 -57.06
N PHE A 95 -22.95 1.74 -56.77
CA PHE A 95 -23.21 3.12 -57.15
C PHE A 95 -22.31 4.12 -56.40
N ALA A 96 -22.01 3.90 -55.12
CA ALA A 96 -21.08 4.74 -54.37
C ALA A 96 -19.66 4.71 -54.96
N LYS A 97 -19.20 3.57 -55.49
CA LYS A 97 -17.90 3.46 -56.18
C LYS A 97 -17.84 4.34 -57.42
N GLU A 98 -18.92 4.36 -58.20
CA GLU A 98 -19.01 5.22 -59.38
C GLU A 98 -19.13 6.70 -59.01
N LEU A 99 -19.99 7.03 -58.03
CA LEU A 99 -20.13 8.40 -57.51
C LEU A 99 -18.81 8.92 -56.93
N GLY A 100 -18.03 8.07 -56.26
CA GLY A 100 -16.70 8.40 -55.73
C GLY A 100 -15.69 8.78 -56.81
N LYS A 101 -15.68 8.06 -57.94
CA LYS A 101 -14.80 8.38 -59.09
C LYS A 101 -15.09 9.78 -59.62
N ASP A 102 -16.38 10.11 -59.79
CA ASP A 102 -16.79 11.42 -60.31
C ASP A 102 -16.54 12.55 -59.31
N LEU A 103 -16.77 12.32 -58.01
CA LEU A 103 -16.52 13.29 -56.94
C LEU A 103 -15.04 13.42 -56.54
N LYS A 104 -14.15 12.58 -57.07
CA LYS A 104 -12.76 12.42 -56.60
C LYS A 104 -12.67 12.18 -55.08
N LYS A 105 -13.63 11.42 -54.54
CA LYS A 105 -13.71 11.02 -53.14
C LYS A 105 -13.63 9.49 -53.03
N PHE A 106 -13.12 9.00 -51.91
CA PHE A 106 -13.17 7.57 -51.64
C PHE A 106 -14.60 7.14 -51.38
N TYR A 107 -15.07 6.10 -52.08
CA TYR A 107 -16.47 5.66 -52.01
C TYR A 107 -16.91 5.29 -50.57
N VAL A 108 -15.99 4.81 -49.73
CA VAL A 108 -16.29 4.52 -48.32
C VAL A 108 -16.72 5.77 -47.55
N THR A 109 -16.18 6.95 -47.88
CA THR A 109 -16.58 8.23 -47.25
C THR A 109 -17.95 8.71 -47.70
N ILE A 110 -18.45 8.19 -48.83
CA ILE A 110 -19.82 8.41 -49.31
C ILE A 110 -20.77 7.45 -48.58
N LEU A 111 -20.40 6.17 -48.49
CA LEU A 111 -21.19 5.15 -47.78
C LEU A 111 -21.31 5.44 -46.28
N ILE A 112 -20.21 5.88 -45.68
CA ILE A 112 -20.03 6.05 -44.23
C ILE A 112 -19.52 7.48 -43.98
N PRO A 113 -20.40 8.50 -44.00
CA PRO A 113 -20.00 9.88 -43.80
C PRO A 113 -19.53 10.18 -42.37
N THR A 114 -19.73 9.24 -41.44
CA THR A 114 -19.24 9.28 -40.05
C THR A 114 -17.80 8.78 -39.91
N LEU A 115 -17.12 8.42 -41.02
CA LEU A 115 -15.70 8.07 -41.05
C LEU A 115 -14.84 9.32 -40.81
N VAL A 116 -14.64 9.66 -39.53
CA VAL A 116 -14.02 10.93 -39.08
C VAL A 116 -12.50 10.92 -39.06
N ASN A 117 -11.85 9.76 -38.91
CA ASN A 117 -10.39 9.64 -38.89
C ASN A 117 -9.86 9.04 -40.19
N ASP A 118 -8.80 9.64 -40.73
CA ASP A 118 -8.16 9.18 -41.97
C ASP A 118 -7.25 7.97 -41.76
N ILE A 119 -6.75 7.77 -40.54
CA ILE A 119 -5.78 6.73 -40.18
C ILE A 119 -6.25 5.88 -39.01
N ASP A 120 -5.89 4.61 -39.04
CA ASP A 120 -6.04 3.69 -37.92
C ASP A 120 -5.03 4.03 -36.81
N PRO A 121 -5.46 4.21 -35.55
CA PRO A 121 -4.55 4.50 -34.45
C PRO A 121 -3.51 3.42 -34.10
N ASN A 122 -3.79 2.14 -34.38
CA ASN A 122 -2.94 1.02 -34.01
C ASN A 122 -1.73 0.88 -34.95
N ASN A 123 -1.95 1.00 -36.26
CA ASN A 123 -0.90 0.78 -37.27
C ASN A 123 -0.70 1.94 -38.27
N LEU A 124 -1.41 3.07 -38.08
CA LEU A 124 -1.33 4.26 -38.93
C LEU A 124 -1.77 4.05 -40.39
N SER A 125 -2.42 2.93 -40.70
CA SER A 125 -2.87 2.63 -42.07
C SER A 125 -4.10 3.47 -42.44
N ARG A 126 -4.25 3.79 -43.73
CA ARG A 126 -5.31 4.69 -44.22
C ARG A 126 -6.67 4.00 -44.27
N LEU A 127 -7.67 4.60 -43.62
CA LEU A 127 -9.04 4.08 -43.53
C LEU A 127 -9.90 4.43 -44.74
N ASN A 128 -9.62 5.56 -45.39
CA ASN A 128 -10.34 5.98 -46.58
C ASN A 128 -9.97 5.18 -47.83
N GLN A 129 -8.86 4.41 -47.82
CA GLN A 129 -8.37 3.64 -48.98
C GLN A 129 -8.77 2.16 -48.97
N ILE A 130 -9.78 1.77 -48.18
CA ILE A 130 -10.19 0.37 -48.09
C ILE A 130 -10.94 -0.10 -49.34
N LEU A 131 -10.77 -1.38 -49.67
CA LEU A 131 -11.43 -2.06 -50.79
C LEU A 131 -12.79 -2.67 -50.40
N ASP A 132 -12.94 -3.04 -49.14
CA ASP A 132 -14.16 -3.60 -48.56
C ASP A 132 -14.51 -2.90 -47.22
N PRO A 133 -15.72 -2.32 -47.09
CA PRO A 133 -16.19 -1.71 -45.84
C PRO A 133 -16.23 -2.69 -44.66
N ARG A 134 -16.30 -4.00 -44.92
CA ARG A 134 -16.25 -5.01 -43.86
C ARG A 134 -14.91 -5.04 -43.11
N SER A 135 -13.84 -4.52 -43.72
CA SER A 135 -12.51 -4.46 -43.09
C SER A 135 -12.39 -3.45 -41.95
N ILE A 136 -13.39 -2.59 -41.72
CA ILE A 136 -13.39 -1.56 -40.68
C ILE A 136 -14.51 -1.72 -39.64
N TYR A 137 -14.29 -1.20 -38.44
CA TYR A 137 -15.31 -1.13 -37.38
C TYR A 137 -15.12 0.16 -36.56
N ILE A 138 -16.21 0.61 -35.95
CA ILE A 138 -16.21 1.83 -35.12
C ILE A 138 -16.12 1.50 -33.63
N SER A 139 -15.34 2.29 -32.92
CA SER A 139 -15.14 2.19 -31.48
C SER A 139 -16.20 2.94 -30.67
N LYS A 140 -16.26 2.69 -29.35
CA LYS A 140 -17.13 3.44 -28.42
C LYS A 140 -16.90 4.95 -28.51
N ASN A 141 -15.66 5.38 -28.77
CA ASN A 141 -15.26 6.79 -28.89
C ASN A 141 -15.47 7.37 -30.29
N LYS A 142 -16.20 6.67 -31.16
CA LYS A 142 -16.44 7.04 -32.56
C LYS A 142 -15.16 7.11 -33.41
N THR A 143 -14.10 6.41 -33.00
CA THR A 143 -12.88 6.22 -33.77
C THR A 143 -13.02 4.97 -34.64
N TRP A 144 -12.61 5.03 -35.89
CA TRP A 144 -12.63 3.89 -36.80
C TRP A 144 -11.31 3.13 -36.80
N HIS A 145 -11.42 1.81 -36.90
CA HIS A 145 -10.31 0.85 -36.85
C HIS A 145 -10.44 -0.16 -37.98
N ARG A 146 -9.33 -0.80 -38.34
CA ARG A 146 -9.23 -1.90 -39.29
C ARG A 146 -9.05 -3.21 -38.55
N LEU A 147 -9.71 -4.25 -39.04
CA LEU A 147 -9.50 -5.62 -38.56
C LEU A 147 -8.04 -6.06 -38.75
N TRP A 148 -7.43 -5.70 -39.88
CA TRP A 148 -6.04 -6.04 -40.18
C TRP A 148 -5.04 -5.35 -39.24
N ALA A 149 -5.35 -4.15 -38.74
CA ALA A 149 -4.50 -3.50 -37.74
C ALA A 149 -4.52 -4.27 -36.42
N LEU A 150 -5.69 -4.79 -36.02
CA LEU A 150 -5.82 -5.66 -34.85
C LEU A 150 -5.14 -7.02 -35.07
N HIS A 151 -5.26 -7.60 -36.27
CA HIS A 151 -4.57 -8.84 -36.65
C HIS A 151 -3.05 -8.68 -36.57
N GLU A 152 -2.50 -7.64 -37.19
CA GLU A 152 -1.06 -7.34 -37.15
C GLU A 152 -0.54 -7.14 -35.72
N GLU A 153 -1.33 -6.49 -34.85
CA GLU A 153 -0.98 -6.33 -33.45
C GLU A 153 -0.87 -7.68 -32.73
N LEU A 154 -1.82 -8.59 -32.97
CA LEU A 154 -1.85 -9.93 -32.37
C LEU A 154 -0.72 -10.86 -32.85
N GLN A 155 -0.09 -10.54 -34.00
CA GLN A 155 1.05 -11.31 -34.52
C GLN A 155 2.39 -10.89 -33.91
N LYS A 156 2.44 -9.77 -33.16
CA LYS A 156 3.67 -9.31 -32.50
C LYS A 156 3.98 -10.20 -31.28
N PRO A 157 5.27 -10.43 -30.95
CA PRO A 157 5.66 -11.20 -29.76
C PRO A 157 5.08 -10.65 -28.45
N ASP A 158 5.01 -9.32 -28.32
CA ASP A 158 4.42 -8.60 -27.18
C ASP A 158 3.03 -8.05 -27.50
N GLY A 159 2.40 -8.58 -28.57
CA GLY A 159 1.10 -8.15 -29.06
C GLY A 159 0.01 -8.38 -28.02
N VAL A 160 -0.90 -7.42 -27.89
CA VAL A 160 -2.03 -7.52 -26.96
C VAL A 160 -3.35 -7.45 -27.70
N PHE A 161 -4.34 -8.20 -27.23
CA PHE A 161 -5.71 -8.09 -27.72
C PHE A 161 -6.35 -6.78 -27.23
N GLY A 162 -6.05 -5.67 -27.88
CA GLY A 162 -6.44 -4.33 -27.46
C GLY A 162 -6.33 -3.29 -28.58
N ILE A 163 -6.90 -2.11 -28.35
CA ILE A 163 -6.91 -1.00 -29.32
C ILE A 163 -6.44 0.31 -28.72
N LEU A 164 -5.88 1.18 -29.57
CA LEU A 164 -5.52 2.55 -29.23
C LEU A 164 -6.62 3.49 -29.73
N ASP A 165 -7.20 4.34 -28.89
CA ASP A 165 -8.17 5.33 -29.40
C ASP A 165 -7.51 6.49 -30.15
N LYS A 166 -6.19 6.67 -29.99
CA LYS A 166 -5.40 7.78 -30.57
C LYS A 166 -4.03 7.29 -31.07
N PRO A 167 -3.55 7.76 -32.25
CA PRO A 167 -2.27 7.35 -32.84
C PRO A 167 -1.01 7.55 -31.98
N LYS A 168 -1.07 8.42 -30.97
CA LYS A 168 0.04 8.74 -30.05
C LYS A 168 -0.18 8.22 -28.63
N SER A 169 -1.24 7.44 -28.40
CA SER A 169 -1.44 6.79 -27.11
C SER A 169 -0.41 5.68 -26.93
N ILE A 170 0.14 5.56 -25.72
CA ILE A 170 1.10 4.51 -25.37
C ILE A 170 0.38 3.31 -24.72
N ARG A 171 -0.88 3.48 -24.30
CA ARG A 171 -1.61 2.44 -23.58
C ARG A 171 -2.84 1.98 -24.38
N PRO A 172 -2.86 0.73 -24.86
CA PRO A 172 -4.07 0.15 -25.43
C PRO A 172 -5.10 -0.11 -24.33
N ARG A 173 -6.38 -0.07 -24.72
CA ARG A 173 -7.50 -0.49 -23.88
C ARG A 173 -8.12 -1.77 -24.45
N ALA A 174 -8.90 -2.46 -23.61
CA ALA A 174 -9.66 -3.63 -24.05
C ALA A 174 -10.71 -3.22 -25.10
N LEU A 175 -11.00 -4.15 -26.01
CA LEU A 175 -12.17 -4.02 -26.89
C LEU A 175 -13.43 -4.18 -26.05
N THR A 176 -14.40 -3.31 -26.29
CA THR A 176 -15.72 -3.36 -25.66
C THR A 176 -16.59 -4.45 -26.27
N LEU A 177 -17.61 -4.91 -25.55
CA LEU A 177 -18.57 -5.88 -26.09
C LEU A 177 -19.29 -5.37 -27.35
N ASP A 178 -19.54 -4.06 -27.49
CA ASP A 178 -20.13 -3.49 -28.71
C ASP A 178 -19.17 -3.60 -29.92
N GLU A 179 -17.89 -3.32 -29.70
CA GLU A 179 -16.85 -3.47 -30.73
C GLU A 179 -16.72 -4.93 -31.15
N LEU A 180 -16.70 -5.86 -30.18
CA LEU A 180 -16.61 -7.30 -30.44
C LEU A 180 -17.87 -7.84 -31.13
N ARG A 181 -19.06 -7.34 -30.76
CA ARG A 181 -20.32 -7.64 -31.48
C ARG A 181 -20.27 -7.18 -32.93
N ARG A 182 -19.78 -5.96 -33.19
CA ARG A 182 -19.62 -5.47 -34.57
C ARG A 182 -18.65 -6.33 -35.37
N ILE A 183 -17.60 -6.85 -34.74
CA ILE A 183 -16.64 -7.76 -35.39
C ILE A 183 -17.29 -9.13 -35.65
N SER A 184 -18.08 -9.67 -34.71
CA SER A 184 -18.71 -10.98 -34.84
C SER A 184 -19.79 -11.04 -35.93
N LEU A 185 -20.50 -9.92 -36.17
CA LEU A 185 -21.57 -9.82 -37.17
C LEU A 185 -21.07 -9.71 -38.62
N LYS A 186 -19.76 -9.57 -38.83
CA LYS A 186 -19.19 -9.41 -40.18
C LYS A 186 -19.30 -10.71 -40.98
N ARG A 187 -19.99 -10.65 -42.11
CA ARG A 187 -20.12 -11.78 -43.03
C ARG A 187 -18.84 -11.95 -43.85
N GLY A 188 -18.40 -13.20 -43.98
CA GLY A 188 -17.19 -13.55 -44.73
C GLY A 188 -17.25 -13.11 -46.20
N GLY A 189 -16.08 -12.88 -46.78
CA GLY A 189 -15.87 -12.52 -48.18
C GLY A 189 -14.41 -12.70 -48.55
N GLU A 190 -14.10 -12.77 -49.84
CA GLU A 190 -12.75 -13.11 -50.34
C GLU A 190 -11.64 -12.22 -49.74
N GLU A 191 -11.92 -10.93 -49.52
CA GLU A 191 -10.96 -9.97 -48.95
C GLU A 191 -10.72 -10.10 -47.43
N LEU A 192 -11.51 -10.92 -46.73
CA LEU A 192 -11.34 -11.21 -45.30
C LEU A 192 -10.83 -12.65 -45.04
N VAL A 193 -10.52 -13.39 -46.11
CA VAL A 193 -9.91 -14.72 -46.00
C VAL A 193 -8.41 -14.57 -45.82
N PHE A 194 -7.84 -15.26 -44.83
CA PHE A 194 -6.40 -15.33 -44.63
C PHE A 194 -5.96 -16.69 -44.11
N THR A 195 -4.70 -17.01 -44.34
CA THR A 195 -4.06 -18.25 -43.88
C THR A 195 -2.97 -17.89 -42.89
N GLU A 196 -3.01 -18.50 -41.72
CA GLU A 196 -2.01 -18.33 -40.66
C GLU A 196 -0.75 -19.17 -40.93
N ALA A 197 0.33 -18.89 -40.19
CA ALA A 197 1.61 -19.61 -40.34
C ALA A 197 1.51 -21.13 -40.06
N ASP A 198 0.46 -21.57 -39.37
CA ASP A 198 0.12 -22.97 -39.10
C ASP A 198 -0.62 -23.66 -40.26
N GLY A 199 -0.92 -22.92 -41.35
CA GLY A 199 -1.62 -23.42 -42.53
C GLY A 199 -3.15 -23.42 -42.41
N ILE A 200 -3.73 -22.92 -41.32
CA ILE A 200 -5.18 -22.84 -41.14
C ILE A 200 -5.72 -21.60 -41.86
N THR A 201 -6.70 -21.82 -42.74
CA THR A 201 -7.40 -20.74 -43.45
C THR A 201 -8.68 -20.35 -42.72
N TYR A 202 -8.79 -19.07 -42.37
CA TYR A 202 -9.97 -18.48 -41.74
C TYR A 202 -10.79 -17.73 -42.77
N THR A 203 -12.08 -18.04 -42.87
CA THR A 203 -13.03 -17.34 -43.76
C THR A 203 -13.77 -16.19 -43.07
N ARG A 204 -13.67 -16.13 -41.74
CA ARG A 204 -14.20 -15.07 -40.88
C ARG A 204 -13.16 -14.70 -39.84
N PHE A 205 -12.95 -13.41 -39.64
CA PHE A 205 -12.04 -12.91 -38.61
C PHE A 205 -12.48 -13.31 -37.19
N TRP A 206 -13.79 -13.42 -36.95
CA TRP A 206 -14.33 -13.88 -35.67
C TRP A 206 -13.89 -15.31 -35.32
N ASP A 207 -13.84 -16.21 -36.31
CA ASP A 207 -13.40 -17.60 -36.08
C ASP A 207 -11.92 -17.66 -35.67
N TYR A 208 -11.10 -16.74 -36.18
CA TYR A 208 -9.71 -16.58 -35.76
C TYR A 208 -9.62 -16.12 -34.30
N ILE A 209 -10.44 -15.13 -33.89
CA ILE A 209 -10.49 -14.68 -32.49
C ILE A 209 -10.85 -15.85 -31.56
N VAL A 210 -11.94 -16.56 -31.85
CA VAL A 210 -12.45 -17.63 -30.98
C VAL A 210 -11.51 -18.84 -30.94
N ARG A 211 -10.96 -19.26 -32.08
CA ARG A 211 -10.18 -20.51 -32.15
C ARG A 211 -8.69 -20.36 -31.85
N LYS A 212 -8.13 -19.15 -31.97
CA LYS A 212 -6.69 -18.91 -31.80
C LYS A 212 -6.38 -17.86 -30.75
N VAL A 213 -7.05 -16.70 -30.80
CA VAL A 213 -6.75 -15.60 -29.88
C VAL A 213 -7.24 -15.89 -28.46
N LEU A 214 -8.53 -16.15 -28.24
CA LEU A 214 -9.06 -16.39 -26.89
C LEU A 214 -8.34 -17.52 -26.14
N PRO A 215 -8.05 -18.70 -26.74
CA PRO A 215 -7.26 -19.73 -26.07
C PRO A 215 -5.86 -19.24 -25.63
N SER A 216 -5.21 -18.40 -26.42
CA SER A 216 -3.87 -17.87 -26.10
C SER A 216 -3.87 -16.81 -24.99
N LEU A 217 -5.03 -16.24 -24.66
CA LEU A 217 -5.19 -15.22 -23.61
C LEU A 217 -5.37 -15.83 -22.21
N GLN A 218 -5.43 -17.16 -22.10
CA GLN A 218 -5.47 -17.89 -20.83
C GLN A 218 -4.08 -17.90 -20.16
N ASN A 219 -3.52 -16.72 -19.89
CA ASN A 219 -2.24 -16.54 -19.20
C ASN A 219 -2.43 -16.42 -17.67
N ASP A 220 -1.31 -16.48 -16.93
CA ASP A 220 -1.13 -16.57 -15.46
C ASP A 220 -1.82 -15.48 -14.59
N THR A 221 -2.57 -14.56 -15.19
CA THR A 221 -3.32 -13.53 -14.45
C THR A 221 -4.51 -14.16 -13.72
N ALA A 222 -4.79 -13.69 -12.49
CA ALA A 222 -5.93 -14.18 -11.73
C ALA A 222 -7.24 -13.74 -12.38
N CYS A 223 -8.28 -14.59 -12.31
CA CYS A 223 -9.63 -14.23 -12.72
C CYS A 223 -10.08 -12.95 -11.99
N PRO A 224 -10.64 -11.94 -12.68
CA PRO A 224 -11.13 -10.73 -12.03
C PRO A 224 -12.41 -11.04 -11.25
N THR A 225 -12.26 -11.52 -10.01
CA THR A 225 -13.37 -11.99 -9.17
C THR A 225 -14.37 -10.89 -8.81
N HIS A 226 -13.94 -9.62 -8.82
CA HIS A 226 -14.84 -8.46 -8.70
C HIS A 226 -15.89 -8.37 -9.83
N LEU A 227 -15.61 -9.02 -10.95
CA LEU A 227 -16.52 -9.38 -12.04
C LEU A 227 -17.83 -10.06 -11.59
N LEU A 228 -17.66 -11.03 -10.69
CA LEU A 228 -18.60 -12.13 -10.52
C LEU A 228 -19.93 -11.72 -9.88
N PRO A 229 -19.97 -10.84 -8.85
CA PRO A 229 -21.26 -10.40 -8.29
C PRO A 229 -22.15 -9.70 -9.32
N ALA A 230 -21.56 -8.81 -10.14
CA ALA A 230 -22.30 -8.11 -11.18
C ALA A 230 -22.75 -9.06 -12.30
N LEU A 231 -21.94 -10.07 -12.64
CA LEU A 231 -22.33 -11.11 -13.61
C LEU A 231 -23.46 -11.99 -13.05
N LEU A 232 -23.42 -12.33 -11.75
CA LEU A 232 -24.48 -13.07 -11.09
C LEU A 232 -25.79 -12.29 -11.12
N GLU A 233 -25.76 -10.97 -10.86
CA GLU A 233 -26.95 -10.13 -10.98
C GLU A 233 -27.53 -10.16 -12.40
N VAL A 234 -26.70 -10.14 -13.45
CA VAL A 234 -27.18 -10.28 -14.84
C VAL A 234 -27.96 -11.59 -15.03
N ILE A 235 -27.44 -12.70 -14.51
CA ILE A 235 -28.08 -14.01 -14.57
C ILE A 235 -29.39 -14.03 -13.77
N GLU A 236 -29.41 -13.42 -12.58
CA GLU A 236 -30.59 -13.34 -11.74
C GLU A 236 -31.73 -12.59 -12.43
N ARG A 237 -31.43 -11.40 -12.98
CA ARG A 237 -32.42 -10.58 -13.70
C ARG A 237 -32.98 -11.31 -14.92
N TYR A 238 -32.15 -12.08 -15.61
CA TYR A 238 -32.59 -12.93 -16.72
C TYR A 238 -33.64 -13.95 -16.27
N PHE A 239 -33.34 -14.75 -15.24
CA PHE A 239 -34.25 -15.78 -14.77
C PHE A 239 -35.50 -15.21 -14.08
N VAL A 240 -35.41 -14.04 -13.45
CA VAL A 240 -36.59 -13.29 -12.95
C VAL A 240 -37.50 -12.86 -14.10
N ALA A 241 -36.95 -12.27 -15.17
CA ALA A 241 -37.72 -11.87 -16.35
C ALA A 241 -38.43 -13.07 -16.99
N LYS A 242 -37.71 -14.20 -17.11
CA LYS A 242 -38.21 -15.42 -17.73
C LYS A 242 -39.33 -16.10 -16.93
N THR A 243 -39.20 -16.19 -15.60
CA THR A 243 -40.19 -16.87 -14.74
C THR A 243 -41.34 -15.98 -14.29
N GLY A 244 -41.18 -14.65 -14.40
CA GLY A 244 -42.17 -13.65 -14.02
C GLY A 244 -42.95 -13.07 -15.21
N SER A 245 -42.74 -11.77 -15.48
CA SER A 245 -43.55 -10.96 -16.39
C SER A 245 -43.27 -11.19 -17.88
N GLY A 246 -42.17 -11.86 -18.24
CA GLY A 246 -41.66 -11.91 -19.61
C GLY A 246 -41.02 -10.59 -20.09
N ASP A 247 -40.87 -9.60 -19.20
CA ASP A 247 -40.21 -8.32 -19.51
C ASP A 247 -38.71 -8.39 -19.20
N PHE A 248 -37.89 -8.30 -20.25
CA PHE A 248 -36.43 -8.35 -20.18
C PHE A 248 -35.77 -6.96 -20.03
N SER A 249 -36.53 -5.90 -19.73
CA SER A 249 -35.98 -4.54 -19.58
C SER A 249 -34.92 -4.45 -18.48
N ASP A 250 -35.18 -5.02 -17.30
CA ASP A 250 -34.23 -5.03 -16.18
C ASP A 250 -32.96 -5.85 -16.51
N PHE A 251 -33.12 -6.96 -17.24
CA PHE A 251 -31.98 -7.74 -17.74
C PHE A 251 -31.11 -6.93 -18.71
N LYS A 252 -31.73 -6.18 -19.63
CA LYS A 252 -30.97 -5.31 -20.54
C LYS A 252 -30.24 -4.18 -19.81
N ILE A 253 -30.84 -3.65 -18.75
CA ILE A 253 -30.21 -2.64 -17.88
C ILE A 253 -28.99 -3.25 -17.16
N SER A 254 -29.12 -4.44 -16.58
CA SER A 254 -28.00 -5.09 -15.88
C SER A 254 -26.86 -5.46 -16.84
N VAL A 255 -27.15 -5.93 -18.06
CA VAL A 255 -26.14 -6.14 -19.11
C VAL A 255 -25.42 -4.84 -19.47
N LYS A 256 -26.15 -3.71 -19.54
CA LYS A 256 -25.54 -2.40 -19.79
C LYS A 256 -24.60 -1.97 -18.65
N LEU A 257 -25.03 -2.11 -17.41
CA LEU A 257 -24.19 -1.80 -16.23
C LEU A 257 -22.95 -2.69 -16.18
N PHE A 258 -23.10 -3.99 -16.49
CA PHE A 258 -21.99 -4.93 -16.55
C PHE A 258 -20.95 -4.52 -17.62
N LYS A 259 -21.38 -4.02 -18.77
CA LYS A 259 -20.49 -3.45 -19.80
C LYS A 259 -19.70 -2.26 -19.27
N GLU A 260 -20.29 -1.42 -18.43
CA GLU A 260 -19.62 -0.28 -17.83
C GLU A 260 -18.55 -0.75 -16.81
N HIS A 261 -18.85 -1.77 -16.00
CA HIS A 261 -17.85 -2.41 -15.13
C HIS A 261 -16.66 -2.99 -15.92
N LEU A 262 -16.90 -3.67 -17.04
CA LEU A 262 -15.80 -4.15 -17.89
C LEU A 262 -14.89 -3.02 -18.40
N THR A 263 -15.43 -1.80 -18.60
CA THR A 263 -14.62 -0.66 -19.06
C THR A 263 -13.77 -0.01 -17.98
N SER A 264 -14.03 -0.29 -16.69
CA SER A 264 -13.19 0.19 -15.59
C SER A 264 -12.02 -0.75 -15.25
N CYS A 265 -12.06 -1.99 -15.75
CA CYS A 265 -11.01 -2.99 -15.54
C CYS A 265 -9.75 -2.74 -16.38
N SER A 266 -8.65 -3.39 -16.00
CA SER A 266 -7.42 -3.39 -16.79
C SER A 266 -7.59 -4.20 -18.08
N LEU A 267 -6.75 -3.90 -19.09
CA LEU A 267 -6.72 -4.68 -20.34
C LEU A 267 -6.51 -6.18 -20.08
N SER A 268 -5.61 -6.52 -19.15
CA SER A 268 -5.29 -7.90 -18.81
C SER A 268 -6.48 -8.61 -18.18
N ASP A 269 -7.18 -7.95 -17.25
CA ASP A 269 -8.35 -8.52 -16.57
C ASP A 269 -9.47 -8.83 -17.55
N VAL A 270 -9.79 -7.88 -18.45
CA VAL A 270 -10.85 -8.05 -19.45
C VAL A 270 -10.52 -9.17 -20.42
N ASN A 271 -9.28 -9.21 -20.92
CA ASN A 271 -8.83 -10.26 -21.85
C ASN A 271 -8.86 -11.64 -21.22
N HIS A 272 -8.39 -11.76 -19.97
CA HIS A 272 -8.50 -12.99 -19.22
C HIS A 272 -9.96 -13.39 -19.04
N PHE A 273 -10.83 -12.46 -18.61
CA PHE A 273 -12.25 -12.72 -18.42
C PHE A 273 -12.95 -13.23 -19.69
N TYR A 274 -12.68 -12.60 -20.83
CA TYR A 274 -13.20 -13.02 -22.14
C TYR A 274 -12.73 -14.43 -22.54
N SER A 275 -11.52 -14.81 -22.14
CA SER A 275 -10.91 -16.12 -22.45
C SER A 275 -11.38 -17.27 -21.56
N ILE A 276 -12.20 -17.02 -20.54
CA ILE A 276 -12.71 -18.07 -19.65
C ILE A 276 -13.58 -19.03 -20.44
N GLY A 277 -13.17 -20.30 -20.49
CA GLY A 277 -13.92 -21.37 -21.15
C GLY A 277 -14.98 -21.94 -20.21
N ILE A 278 -16.23 -21.88 -20.64
CA ILE A 278 -17.40 -22.44 -19.96
C ILE A 278 -17.85 -23.67 -20.75
N ASN A 279 -17.91 -24.81 -20.07
CA ASN A 279 -18.43 -26.04 -20.66
C ASN A 279 -19.95 -26.05 -20.50
N ASP A 280 -20.65 -26.23 -21.61
CA ASP A 280 -22.08 -26.50 -21.62
C ASP A 280 -22.29 -28.02 -21.48
N ASP A 281 -22.70 -28.43 -20.28
CA ASP A 281 -22.92 -29.84 -19.93
C ASP A 281 -24.07 -30.48 -20.75
N ALA A 282 -25.02 -29.68 -21.27
CA ALA A 282 -26.17 -30.18 -22.02
C ALA A 282 -25.81 -30.55 -23.46
N ASN A 283 -24.99 -29.72 -24.11
CA ASN A 283 -24.62 -29.87 -25.52
C ASN A 283 -23.19 -30.40 -25.73
N GLY A 284 -22.41 -30.57 -24.67
CA GLY A 284 -20.99 -30.97 -24.72
C GLY A 284 -20.10 -29.94 -25.43
N SER A 285 -20.61 -28.72 -25.64
CA SER A 285 -19.92 -27.66 -26.35
C SER A 285 -19.20 -26.75 -25.37
N LYS A 286 -18.06 -26.19 -25.79
CA LYS A 286 -17.29 -25.24 -24.99
C LYS A 286 -17.47 -23.85 -25.57
N HIS A 287 -17.96 -22.92 -24.76
CA HIS A 287 -18.12 -21.52 -25.12
C HIS A 287 -17.17 -20.67 -24.31
N PHE A 288 -16.63 -19.62 -24.92
CA PHE A 288 -15.91 -18.60 -24.15
C PHE A 288 -16.90 -17.63 -23.50
N MET A 289 -16.54 -17.08 -22.34
CA MET A 289 -17.32 -16.06 -21.63
C MET A 289 -17.71 -14.91 -22.55
N LEU A 290 -16.80 -14.48 -23.44
CA LEU A 290 -17.10 -13.47 -24.46
C LEU A 290 -18.31 -13.84 -25.33
N GLU A 291 -18.40 -15.07 -25.82
CA GLU A 291 -19.50 -15.52 -26.69
C GLU A 291 -20.85 -15.53 -25.94
N ILE A 292 -20.82 -15.89 -24.65
CA ILE A 292 -22.01 -15.88 -23.79
C ILE A 292 -22.46 -14.45 -23.54
N LEU A 293 -21.54 -13.53 -23.23
CA LEU A 293 -21.85 -12.11 -23.03
C LEU A 293 -22.41 -11.45 -24.30
N LEU A 294 -21.89 -11.83 -25.47
CA LEU A 294 -22.46 -11.38 -26.75
C LEU A 294 -23.88 -11.93 -26.96
N SER A 295 -24.13 -13.18 -26.58
CA SER A 295 -25.47 -13.79 -26.63
C SER A 295 -26.46 -13.02 -25.73
N CYS A 296 -26.02 -12.50 -24.57
CA CYS A 296 -26.84 -11.64 -23.70
C CYS A 296 -27.26 -10.31 -24.35
N MET A 297 -26.57 -9.88 -25.41
CA MET A 297 -26.85 -8.64 -26.13
C MET A 297 -27.77 -8.84 -27.34
N GLU A 298 -28.06 -10.08 -27.72
CA GLU A 298 -28.89 -10.39 -28.87
C GLU A 298 -30.39 -10.21 -28.59
N THR A 299 -31.14 -9.95 -29.65
CA THR A 299 -32.61 -9.83 -29.57
C THR A 299 -33.30 -11.20 -29.52
N ASN A 300 -32.63 -12.25 -30.00
CA ASN A 300 -33.11 -13.63 -29.88
C ASN A 300 -32.49 -14.28 -28.65
N ILE A 301 -33.34 -14.67 -27.69
CA ILE A 301 -32.95 -15.21 -26.39
C ILE A 301 -32.93 -16.75 -26.40
N GLU A 302 -33.23 -17.38 -27.54
CA GLU A 302 -33.19 -18.83 -27.70
C GLU A 302 -31.82 -19.42 -27.29
N ASN A 303 -31.84 -20.45 -26.44
CA ASN A 303 -30.66 -21.16 -25.90
C ASN A 303 -29.75 -20.33 -24.96
N LEU A 304 -30.18 -19.15 -24.49
CA LEU A 304 -29.41 -18.39 -23.49
C LEU A 304 -29.46 -19.05 -22.09
N ASP A 305 -30.51 -19.82 -21.81
CA ASP A 305 -30.70 -20.51 -20.53
C ASP A 305 -29.54 -21.43 -20.17
N GLU A 306 -29.20 -22.36 -21.05
CA GLU A 306 -28.17 -23.38 -20.84
C GLU A 306 -26.79 -22.74 -20.65
N LYS A 307 -26.51 -21.69 -21.41
CA LYS A 307 -25.29 -20.88 -21.28
C LYS A 307 -25.23 -20.18 -19.93
N LEU A 308 -26.30 -19.51 -19.50
CA LEU A 308 -26.32 -18.80 -18.21
C LEU A 308 -26.34 -19.74 -17.01
N PHE A 309 -26.96 -20.92 -17.13
CA PHE A 309 -26.84 -21.99 -16.15
C PHE A 309 -25.39 -22.46 -16.01
N SER A 310 -24.70 -22.69 -17.13
CA SER A 310 -23.28 -23.10 -17.12
C SER A 310 -22.38 -22.02 -16.51
N VAL A 311 -22.67 -20.74 -16.76
CA VAL A 311 -21.97 -19.62 -16.11
C VAL A 311 -22.27 -19.58 -14.60
N ALA A 312 -23.52 -19.73 -14.17
CA ALA A 312 -23.87 -19.75 -12.74
C ALA A 312 -23.18 -20.91 -12.01
N LYS A 313 -23.11 -22.08 -12.63
CA LYS A 313 -22.37 -23.25 -12.13
C LYS A 313 -20.87 -22.95 -12.01
N TRP A 314 -20.29 -22.30 -13.01
CA TRP A 314 -18.89 -21.88 -12.96
C TRP A 314 -18.62 -20.84 -11.86
N ILE A 315 -19.51 -19.86 -11.68
CA ILE A 315 -19.43 -18.87 -10.58
C ILE A 315 -19.45 -19.60 -9.23
N GLY A 316 -20.42 -20.49 -9.00
CA GLY A 316 -20.54 -21.23 -7.73
C GLY A 316 -19.36 -22.15 -7.43
N LYS A 317 -18.69 -22.69 -8.45
CA LYS A 317 -17.42 -23.44 -8.26
C LYS A 317 -16.23 -22.53 -7.95
N THR A 318 -16.21 -21.33 -8.54
CA THR A 318 -15.10 -20.39 -8.43
C THR A 318 -15.14 -19.63 -7.10
N ASP A 319 -16.32 -19.17 -6.70
CA ASP A 319 -16.58 -18.53 -5.41
C ASP A 319 -17.91 -19.05 -4.82
N PRO A 320 -17.84 -20.05 -3.93
CA PRO A 320 -19.02 -20.64 -3.27
C PRO A 320 -19.81 -19.67 -2.39
N SER A 321 -19.30 -18.46 -2.12
CA SER A 321 -20.05 -17.43 -1.40
C SER A 321 -21.09 -16.72 -2.29
N LEU A 322 -20.95 -16.81 -3.61
CA LEU A 322 -21.81 -16.16 -4.59
C LEU A 322 -22.95 -17.09 -5.04
N VAL A 323 -23.96 -17.23 -4.17
CA VAL A 323 -25.15 -18.05 -4.42
C VAL A 323 -26.37 -17.15 -4.63
N SER A 324 -27.07 -17.38 -5.74
CA SER A 324 -28.31 -16.67 -6.06
C SER A 324 -29.47 -17.14 -5.20
N LYS A 325 -30.40 -16.22 -4.92
CA LYS A 325 -31.69 -16.53 -4.28
C LYS A 325 -32.77 -16.95 -5.29
N ASN A 326 -32.47 -16.95 -6.58
CA ASN A 326 -33.42 -17.31 -7.62
C ASN A 326 -33.62 -18.83 -7.66
N LYS A 327 -34.87 -19.28 -7.47
CA LYS A 327 -35.24 -20.70 -7.45
C LYS A 327 -34.89 -21.46 -8.72
N SER A 328 -34.83 -20.79 -9.87
CA SER A 328 -34.42 -21.42 -11.13
C SER A 328 -33.00 -21.99 -11.08
N LEU A 329 -32.14 -21.45 -10.23
CA LEU A 329 -30.74 -21.86 -10.10
C LEU A 329 -30.52 -22.91 -8.99
N GLU A 330 -31.54 -23.24 -8.19
CA GLU A 330 -31.47 -24.25 -7.12
C GLU A 330 -30.87 -25.60 -7.55
N PRO A 331 -31.23 -26.19 -8.71
CA PRO A 331 -30.66 -27.47 -9.13
C PRO A 331 -29.13 -27.46 -9.26
N ILE A 332 -28.56 -26.33 -9.66
CA ILE A 332 -27.09 -26.16 -9.74
C ILE A 332 -26.49 -26.13 -8.34
N TYR A 333 -27.10 -25.40 -7.43
CA TYR A 333 -26.59 -25.25 -6.08
C TYR A 333 -26.74 -26.54 -5.27
N GLU A 334 -27.76 -27.34 -5.56
CA GLU A 334 -27.92 -28.70 -5.03
C GLU A 334 -26.82 -29.64 -5.53
N GLU A 335 -26.51 -29.61 -6.85
CA GLU A 335 -25.41 -30.40 -7.43
C GLU A 335 -24.06 -30.03 -6.80
N LEU A 336 -23.80 -28.73 -6.64
CA LEU A 336 -22.54 -28.21 -6.11
C LEU A 336 -22.45 -28.28 -4.58
N LYS A 337 -23.56 -28.58 -3.89
CA LYS A 337 -23.66 -28.53 -2.42
C LYS A 337 -23.24 -27.18 -1.84
N VAL A 338 -23.72 -26.10 -2.44
CA VAL A 338 -23.45 -24.71 -2.00
C VAL A 338 -24.72 -24.03 -1.50
N GLY A 339 -24.57 -22.94 -0.76
CA GLY A 339 -25.71 -22.16 -0.27
C GLY A 339 -26.58 -22.96 0.69
N SER A 340 -27.90 -22.92 0.49
CA SER A 340 -28.88 -23.67 1.29
C SER A 340 -28.76 -25.19 1.18
N PHE A 341 -27.98 -25.70 0.22
CA PHE A 341 -27.77 -27.14 0.01
C PHE A 341 -26.42 -27.63 0.56
N PHE A 342 -25.66 -26.76 1.22
CA PHE A 342 -24.42 -27.13 1.90
C PHE A 342 -24.73 -28.01 3.12
N ASP A 343 -24.18 -29.22 3.13
CA ASP A 343 -24.47 -30.24 4.15
C ASP A 343 -23.25 -30.57 5.03
N LEU A 344 -23.53 -31.24 6.16
CA LEU A 344 -22.50 -31.60 7.15
C LEU A 344 -21.44 -32.56 6.58
N ASP A 345 -21.81 -33.42 5.63
CA ASP A 345 -20.87 -34.32 4.95
C ASP A 345 -19.86 -33.54 4.09
N THR A 346 -20.32 -32.51 3.37
CA THR A 346 -19.45 -31.63 2.59
C THR A 346 -18.54 -30.84 3.52
N LEU A 347 -19.06 -30.31 4.63
CA LEU A 347 -18.26 -29.63 5.65
C LEU A 347 -17.18 -30.54 6.27
N TYR A 348 -17.52 -31.79 6.57
CA TYR A 348 -16.58 -32.78 7.09
C TYR A 348 -15.41 -33.02 6.12
N LYS A 349 -15.70 -33.14 4.82
CA LYS A 349 -14.67 -33.29 3.77
C LYS A 349 -13.76 -32.06 3.69
N LEU A 350 -14.34 -30.86 3.59
CA LEU A 350 -13.59 -29.60 3.47
C LEU A 350 -12.67 -29.35 4.68
N ILE A 351 -13.11 -29.68 5.89
CA ILE A 351 -12.24 -29.57 7.09
C ILE A 351 -11.07 -30.55 7.01
N GLY A 352 -11.30 -31.78 6.52
CA GLY A 352 -10.24 -32.76 6.32
C GLY A 352 -9.18 -32.34 5.28
N GLU A 353 -9.55 -31.46 4.35
CA GLU A 353 -8.66 -30.93 3.29
C GLU A 353 -7.76 -29.78 3.76
N LEU A 354 -7.97 -29.22 4.96
CA LEU A 354 -7.17 -28.10 5.49
C LEU A 354 -5.68 -28.44 5.72
N ASN A 355 -5.32 -29.73 5.64
CA ASN A 355 -3.95 -30.27 5.67
C ASN A 355 -3.11 -29.72 6.84
N ILE A 356 -3.69 -29.73 8.04
CA ILE A 356 -3.03 -29.25 9.26
C ILE A 356 -1.98 -30.28 9.70
N SER A 357 -0.72 -29.83 9.79
CA SER A 357 0.42 -30.65 10.23
C SER A 357 0.17 -31.30 11.59
N SER A 358 0.61 -32.55 11.76
CA SER A 358 0.53 -33.30 13.02
C SER A 358 1.22 -32.63 14.20
N SER A 359 2.24 -31.79 13.94
CA SER A 359 2.95 -31.01 14.96
C SER A 359 2.28 -29.66 15.29
N SER A 360 1.20 -29.31 14.59
CA SER A 360 0.50 -28.04 14.81
C SER A 360 -0.39 -28.09 16.05
N VAL A 361 -0.41 -27.00 16.81
CA VAL A 361 -1.33 -26.78 17.94
C VAL A 361 -2.81 -26.81 17.51
N LEU A 362 -3.09 -26.64 16.21
CA LEU A 362 -4.45 -26.71 15.67
C LEU A 362 -4.95 -28.16 15.48
N LYS A 363 -4.05 -29.16 15.45
CA LYS A 363 -4.42 -30.55 15.12
C LYS A 363 -5.39 -31.20 16.12
N PRO A 364 -5.23 -31.00 17.44
CA PRO A 364 -6.21 -31.50 18.41
C PRO A 364 -7.61 -30.91 18.20
N LEU A 365 -7.69 -29.60 17.89
CA LEU A 365 -8.96 -28.90 17.67
C LEU A 365 -9.65 -29.34 16.38
N GLU A 366 -8.89 -29.57 15.31
CA GLU A 366 -9.40 -30.17 14.08
C GLU A 366 -9.99 -31.56 14.35
N THR A 367 -9.27 -32.39 15.10
CA THR A 367 -9.71 -33.75 15.43
C THR A 367 -11.00 -33.72 16.26
N GLU A 368 -11.07 -32.84 17.25
CA GLU A 368 -12.27 -32.61 18.05
C GLU A 368 -13.44 -32.13 17.19
N LEU A 369 -13.20 -31.18 16.27
CA LEU A 369 -14.22 -30.65 15.35
C LEU A 369 -14.74 -31.73 14.41
N LEU A 370 -13.87 -32.55 13.83
CA LEU A 370 -14.26 -33.66 12.96
C LEU A 370 -15.06 -34.72 13.74
N GLN A 371 -14.71 -35.01 14.99
CA GLN A 371 -15.47 -35.94 15.83
C GLN A 371 -16.85 -35.39 16.22
N PHE A 372 -16.92 -34.09 16.51
CA PHE A 372 -18.18 -33.39 16.77
C PHE A 372 -19.10 -33.41 15.54
N LEU A 373 -18.54 -33.15 14.35
CA LEU A 373 -19.27 -33.25 13.09
C LEU A 373 -19.77 -34.67 12.79
N LYS A 374 -18.91 -35.68 12.97
CA LYS A 374 -19.28 -37.10 12.79
C LYS A 374 -20.50 -37.46 13.64
N THR A 375 -20.50 -37.04 14.90
CA THR A 375 -21.61 -37.28 15.83
C THR A 375 -22.89 -36.59 15.37
N GLY A 376 -22.79 -35.35 14.88
CA GLY A 376 -23.93 -34.61 14.31
C GLY A 376 -24.50 -35.25 13.05
N ILE A 377 -23.64 -35.77 12.17
CA ILE A 377 -24.03 -36.50 10.95
C ILE A 377 -24.77 -37.79 11.34
N ASP A 378 -24.16 -38.61 12.20
CA ASP A 378 -24.73 -39.89 12.63
C ASP A 378 -26.08 -39.71 13.38
N ALA A 379 -26.27 -38.58 14.04
CA ALA A 379 -27.50 -38.22 14.76
C ALA A 379 -28.52 -37.41 13.92
N GLY A 380 -28.20 -37.05 12.67
CA GLY A 380 -29.10 -36.29 11.79
C GLY A 380 -29.39 -34.85 12.27
N LEU A 381 -28.42 -34.17 12.88
CA LEU A 381 -28.57 -32.85 13.51
C LEU A 381 -28.32 -31.66 12.58
N SER A 382 -28.50 -31.81 11.26
CA SER A 382 -28.20 -30.76 10.27
C SER A 382 -29.02 -29.48 10.45
N ASP A 383 -30.27 -29.61 10.90
CA ASP A 383 -31.19 -28.49 11.11
C ASP A 383 -31.27 -28.03 12.58
N ASP A 384 -30.50 -28.65 13.48
CA ASP A 384 -30.51 -28.28 14.89
C ASP A 384 -29.73 -26.98 15.09
N LYS A 385 -30.46 -25.93 15.49
CA LYS A 385 -29.92 -24.58 15.66
C LYS A 385 -28.79 -24.52 16.71
N ASN A 386 -28.93 -25.27 17.81
CA ASN A 386 -27.94 -25.26 18.89
C ASN A 386 -26.65 -25.98 18.46
N PHE A 387 -26.79 -27.11 17.77
CA PHE A 387 -25.68 -27.82 17.17
C PHE A 387 -24.93 -26.93 16.16
N CYS A 388 -25.66 -26.26 15.26
CA CYS A 388 -25.09 -25.36 14.25
C CYS A 388 -24.37 -24.16 14.88
N GLU A 389 -24.90 -23.58 15.96
CA GLU A 389 -24.25 -22.48 16.68
C GLU A 389 -22.95 -22.93 17.36
N GLN A 390 -22.95 -24.09 18.03
CA GLN A 390 -21.75 -24.67 18.63
C GLN A 390 -20.70 -25.01 17.58
N LEU A 391 -21.11 -25.60 16.46
CA LEU A 391 -20.26 -25.92 15.33
C LEU A 391 -19.57 -24.66 14.78
N THR A 392 -20.35 -23.61 14.54
CA THR A 392 -19.86 -22.32 14.05
C THR A 392 -18.84 -21.71 15.02
N ASN A 393 -19.08 -21.78 16.32
CA ASN A 393 -18.16 -21.27 17.35
C ASN A 393 -16.85 -22.06 17.39
N LYS A 394 -16.89 -23.39 17.23
CA LYS A 394 -15.66 -24.20 17.12
C LYS A 394 -14.86 -23.84 15.88
N ILE A 395 -15.51 -23.65 14.73
CA ILE A 395 -14.85 -23.21 13.50
C ILE A 395 -14.19 -21.84 13.70
N LYS A 396 -14.93 -20.84 14.22
CA LYS A 396 -14.40 -19.50 14.51
C LYS A 396 -13.16 -19.55 15.42
N THR A 397 -13.17 -20.44 16.42
CA THR A 397 -12.03 -20.63 17.34
C THR A 397 -10.78 -21.13 16.60
N ILE A 398 -10.92 -22.11 15.70
CA ILE A 398 -9.80 -22.63 14.90
C ILE A 398 -9.23 -21.53 13.99
N TYR A 399 -10.09 -20.75 13.35
CA TYR A 399 -9.65 -19.64 12.49
C TYR A 399 -8.94 -18.53 13.29
N ALA A 400 -9.44 -18.16 14.47
CA ALA A 400 -8.80 -17.18 15.34
C ALA A 400 -7.40 -17.61 15.79
N LEU A 401 -7.26 -18.85 16.28
CA LEU A 401 -5.97 -19.40 16.67
C LEU A 401 -5.00 -19.55 15.49
N ARG A 402 -5.52 -19.82 14.29
CA ARG A 402 -4.71 -19.80 13.08
C ARG A 402 -4.22 -18.39 12.77
N TRP A 403 -5.12 -17.41 12.78
CA TRP A 403 -4.80 -16.01 12.47
C TRP A 403 -3.69 -15.45 13.35
N GLU A 404 -3.75 -15.69 14.67
CA GLU A 404 -2.70 -15.29 15.63
C GLU A 404 -1.30 -15.79 15.24
N LYS A 405 -1.21 -16.92 14.53
CA LYS A 405 0.06 -17.51 14.09
C LYS A 405 0.49 -17.10 12.70
N VAL A 406 -0.47 -16.78 11.81
CA VAL A 406 -0.16 -16.51 10.41
C VAL A 406 -0.03 -15.03 10.08
N ILE A 407 -0.62 -14.14 10.88
CA ILE A 407 -0.52 -12.69 10.68
C ILE A 407 0.95 -12.26 10.56
N ASP A 408 1.24 -11.48 9.52
CA ASP A 408 2.58 -11.01 9.18
C ASP A 408 3.65 -12.11 8.92
N SER A 409 3.26 -13.37 8.81
CA SER A 409 4.14 -14.50 8.41
C SER A 409 4.10 -14.74 6.89
N SER A 410 4.81 -15.74 6.38
CA SER A 410 4.69 -16.17 4.97
C SER A 410 3.34 -16.84 4.65
N LEU A 411 2.59 -17.26 5.66
CA LEU A 411 1.28 -17.90 5.53
C LEU A 411 0.11 -16.93 5.78
N ASP A 412 0.38 -15.62 5.85
CA ASP A 412 -0.67 -14.60 5.97
C ASP A 412 -1.58 -14.62 4.73
N TYR A 413 -2.90 -14.59 4.93
CA TYR A 413 -3.90 -14.59 3.84
C TYR A 413 -3.76 -13.39 2.89
N LEU A 414 -3.24 -12.26 3.37
CA LEU A 414 -2.98 -11.08 2.53
C LEU A 414 -1.71 -11.22 1.69
N ARG A 415 -0.84 -12.19 2.00
CA ARG A 415 0.43 -12.43 1.30
C ARG A 415 0.39 -13.65 0.38
N LEU A 416 -0.34 -14.69 0.78
CA LEU A 416 -0.45 -15.94 0.04
C LEU A 416 -1.90 -16.42 0.04
N GLN A 417 -2.58 -16.33 -1.11
CA GLN A 417 -3.97 -16.79 -1.26
C GLN A 417 -4.06 -18.17 -1.90
N LYS A 418 -3.05 -18.56 -2.68
CA LYS A 418 -2.96 -19.87 -3.35
C LYS A 418 -2.20 -20.87 -2.47
N GLY A 419 -2.20 -22.16 -2.85
CA GLY A 419 -1.47 -23.20 -2.13
C GLY A 419 -2.08 -23.49 -0.76
N VAL A 420 -1.27 -23.43 0.30
CA VAL A 420 -1.66 -23.84 1.67
C VAL A 420 -2.86 -23.06 2.23
N ASN A 421 -3.06 -21.81 1.78
CA ASN A 421 -4.18 -20.98 2.24
C ASN A 421 -5.46 -21.14 1.43
N GLN A 422 -5.41 -21.75 0.24
CA GLN A 422 -6.59 -21.88 -0.61
C GLN A 422 -7.70 -22.71 0.07
N PRO A 423 -7.43 -23.88 0.71
CA PRO A 423 -8.49 -24.65 1.37
C PRO A 423 -9.18 -23.87 2.50
N TRP A 424 -8.44 -23.02 3.21
CA TRP A 424 -8.98 -22.15 4.27
C TRP A 424 -9.90 -21.07 3.70
N ILE A 425 -9.47 -20.40 2.63
CA ILE A 425 -10.29 -19.39 1.95
C ILE A 425 -11.55 -20.04 1.38
N HIS A 426 -11.42 -21.21 0.77
CA HIS A 426 -12.53 -21.93 0.16
C HIS A 426 -13.57 -22.39 1.18
N LEU A 427 -13.14 -22.96 2.31
CA LEU A 427 -14.04 -23.31 3.40
C LEU A 427 -14.77 -22.08 3.96
N ALA A 428 -14.08 -20.94 4.10
CA ALA A 428 -14.71 -19.70 4.54
C ALA A 428 -15.79 -19.21 3.55
N GLN A 429 -15.55 -19.33 2.24
CA GLN A 429 -16.53 -19.00 1.20
C GLN A 429 -17.77 -19.91 1.27
N TYR A 430 -17.59 -21.23 1.40
CA TYR A 430 -18.70 -22.19 1.56
C TYR A 430 -19.56 -21.86 2.78
N LEU A 431 -18.92 -21.60 3.92
CA LEU A 431 -19.63 -21.25 5.17
C LEU A 431 -20.41 -19.94 5.03
N ALA A 432 -19.87 -18.95 4.32
CA ALA A 432 -20.54 -17.67 4.09
C ALA A 432 -21.71 -17.80 3.12
N GLY A 433 -21.53 -18.52 2.00
CA GLY A 433 -22.60 -18.79 1.04
C GLY A 433 -23.77 -19.55 1.68
N ALA A 434 -23.48 -20.49 2.59
CA ALA A 434 -24.47 -21.23 3.35
C ALA A 434 -25.08 -20.45 4.53
N GLY A 435 -24.57 -19.27 4.86
CA GLY A 435 -25.07 -18.42 5.96
C GLY A 435 -24.67 -18.88 7.36
N TYR A 436 -23.67 -19.77 7.51
CA TYR A 436 -23.10 -20.14 8.81
C TYR A 436 -22.22 -19.04 9.40
N VAL A 437 -21.62 -18.19 8.56
CA VAL A 437 -20.80 -17.04 8.98
C VAL A 437 -21.25 -15.77 8.25
N ASP A 438 -20.63 -14.64 8.61
CA ASP A 438 -20.86 -13.35 7.96
C ASP A 438 -20.60 -13.46 6.45
N ALA A 439 -21.43 -12.81 5.62
CA ALA A 439 -21.26 -12.75 4.17
C ALA A 439 -19.88 -12.17 3.80
N ASN A 440 -19.35 -11.26 4.64
CA ASN A 440 -17.96 -10.87 4.62
C ASN A 440 -17.09 -11.95 5.27
N TYR A 441 -16.83 -13.02 4.54
CA TYR A 441 -16.03 -14.15 5.02
C TYR A 441 -14.58 -13.76 5.37
N TYR A 442 -14.10 -12.57 4.96
CA TYR A 442 -12.80 -12.05 5.43
C TYR A 442 -12.77 -11.84 6.94
N LYS A 443 -13.91 -11.60 7.61
CA LYS A 443 -13.97 -11.57 9.09
C LYS A 443 -13.73 -12.93 9.72
N LEU A 444 -13.97 -14.03 9.02
CA LEU A 444 -13.60 -15.36 9.50
C LEU A 444 -12.10 -15.58 9.35
N LEU A 445 -11.52 -15.17 8.21
CA LEU A 445 -10.08 -15.27 7.94
C LEU A 445 -9.24 -14.33 8.83
N ILE A 446 -9.75 -13.13 9.08
CA ILE A 446 -9.12 -12.03 9.82
C ILE A 446 -10.10 -11.58 10.93
N PRO A 447 -10.17 -12.30 12.07
CA PRO A 447 -11.14 -12.01 13.13
C PRO A 447 -10.99 -10.64 13.80
N THR A 448 -9.87 -9.95 13.57
CA THR A 448 -9.62 -8.60 14.05
C THR A 448 -10.32 -7.53 13.20
N LEU A 449 -10.83 -7.87 12.02
CA LEU A 449 -11.46 -6.93 11.08
C LEU A 449 -12.77 -6.35 11.65
N ARG A 450 -12.95 -5.02 11.54
CA ARG A 450 -14.07 -4.28 12.14
C ARG A 450 -15.03 -3.61 11.16
N HIS A 451 -14.79 -3.69 9.85
CA HIS A 451 -15.66 -3.09 8.83
C HIS A 451 -15.97 -4.09 7.71
N ASP A 452 -17.03 -3.80 6.96
CA ASP A 452 -17.58 -4.69 5.92
C ASP A 452 -17.45 -4.16 4.50
N THR A 453 -17.26 -2.86 4.37
CA THR A 453 -17.17 -2.18 3.08
C THR A 453 -15.92 -1.32 3.01
N ASP A 454 -15.44 -1.07 1.79
CA ASP A 454 -14.45 -0.03 1.53
C ASP A 454 -15.11 1.36 1.74
N PRO A 455 -14.50 2.27 2.50
CA PRO A 455 -15.12 3.56 2.82
C PRO A 455 -15.17 4.55 1.64
N VAL A 456 -14.47 4.28 0.54
CA VAL A 456 -14.45 5.16 -0.65
C VAL A 456 -15.40 4.63 -1.72
N THR A 457 -15.30 3.35 -2.09
CA THR A 457 -16.14 2.73 -3.12
C THR A 457 -17.49 2.28 -2.58
N LEU A 458 -17.60 2.10 -1.26
CA LEU A 458 -18.76 1.53 -0.55
C LEU A 458 -19.06 0.07 -0.93
N GLU A 459 -18.16 -0.57 -1.67
CA GLU A 459 -18.30 -1.97 -2.07
C GLU A 459 -17.93 -2.91 -0.91
N PRO A 460 -18.57 -4.08 -0.79
CA PRO A 460 -18.16 -5.11 0.17
C PRO A 460 -16.68 -5.47 0.01
N LEU A 461 -15.97 -5.70 1.12
CA LEU A 461 -14.54 -6.03 1.07
C LEU A 461 -14.24 -7.31 0.28
N THR A 462 -15.17 -8.26 0.27
CA THR A 462 -15.07 -9.53 -0.47
C THR A 462 -15.22 -9.38 -1.98
N THR A 463 -15.56 -8.18 -2.48
CA THR A 463 -15.66 -7.88 -3.91
C THR A 463 -14.30 -8.04 -4.60
N TYR A 464 -13.22 -7.63 -3.96
CA TYR A 464 -11.87 -7.73 -4.50
C TYR A 464 -11.05 -8.78 -3.75
N PRO A 465 -10.09 -9.44 -4.40
CA PRO A 465 -9.23 -10.40 -3.72
C PRO A 465 -8.34 -9.69 -2.67
N LEU A 466 -7.96 -10.45 -1.63
CA LEU A 466 -7.09 -9.97 -0.55
C LEU A 466 -5.77 -9.34 -1.03
N SER A 467 -5.30 -9.64 -2.25
CA SER A 467 -4.07 -9.10 -2.83
C SER A 467 -4.17 -7.61 -3.20
N LYS A 468 -5.40 -7.08 -3.28
CA LYS A 468 -5.67 -5.65 -3.49
C LYS A 468 -5.70 -4.87 -2.18
N TYR A 469 -5.53 -5.52 -1.04
CA TYR A 469 -5.58 -4.91 0.28
C TYR A 469 -4.26 -5.08 1.04
N VAL A 470 -4.03 -4.17 1.99
CA VAL A 470 -3.10 -4.42 3.11
C VAL A 470 -3.83 -4.22 4.43
N LEU A 471 -3.42 -4.96 5.46
CA LEU A 471 -3.95 -4.75 6.79
C LEU A 471 -3.39 -3.46 7.40
N SER A 472 -4.23 -2.71 8.08
CA SER A 472 -3.84 -1.54 8.87
C SER A 472 -2.91 -1.91 10.03
N THR A 473 -2.20 -0.92 10.56
CA THR A 473 -1.21 -1.14 11.63
C THR A 473 -1.84 -1.74 12.90
N ASN A 474 -3.05 -1.30 13.25
CA ASN A 474 -3.82 -1.82 14.39
C ASN A 474 -4.49 -3.18 14.11
N GLY A 475 -4.48 -3.68 12.86
CA GLY A 475 -5.04 -4.98 12.51
C GLY A 475 -6.56 -5.00 12.30
N GLU A 476 -7.22 -3.85 12.35
CA GLU A 476 -8.68 -3.77 12.38
C GLU A 476 -9.33 -3.38 11.05
N GLN A 477 -8.53 -2.90 10.09
CA GLN A 477 -9.01 -2.40 8.81
C GLN A 477 -8.21 -2.94 7.63
N LEU A 478 -8.88 -3.19 6.51
CA LEU A 478 -8.25 -3.43 5.23
C LEU A 478 -8.16 -2.11 4.46
N ILE A 479 -6.95 -1.77 4.01
CA ILE A 479 -6.66 -0.59 3.21
C ILE A 479 -6.69 -1.01 1.75
N PHE A 480 -7.64 -0.49 0.98
CA PHE A 480 -7.77 -0.80 -0.44
C PHE A 480 -6.72 -0.04 -1.27
N LEU A 481 -5.73 -0.76 -1.80
CA LEU A 481 -4.60 -0.15 -2.50
C LEU A 481 -4.98 0.56 -3.81
N PRO A 482 -5.98 0.12 -4.60
CA PRO A 482 -6.47 0.88 -5.74
C PRO A 482 -6.91 2.31 -5.39
N ASN A 483 -7.48 2.54 -4.21
CA ASN A 483 -7.78 3.90 -3.73
C ASN A 483 -6.49 4.69 -3.48
N CYS A 484 -5.47 4.08 -2.88
CA CYS A 484 -4.16 4.70 -2.70
C CYS A 484 -3.50 5.07 -4.04
N LEU A 485 -3.63 4.21 -5.06
CA LEU A 485 -3.16 4.46 -6.42
C LEU A 485 -3.91 5.62 -7.09
N ALA A 486 -5.23 5.63 -6.99
CA ALA A 486 -6.06 6.71 -7.54
C ALA A 486 -5.74 8.05 -6.86
N HIS A 487 -5.54 8.03 -5.54
CA HIS A 487 -5.10 9.19 -4.77
C HIS A 487 -3.71 9.65 -5.22
N HIS A 488 -2.76 8.73 -5.42
CA HIS A 488 -1.45 9.11 -5.94
C HIS A 488 -1.52 9.72 -7.35
N ARG A 489 -2.31 9.14 -8.26
CA ARG A 489 -2.47 9.69 -9.62
C ARG A 489 -3.05 11.10 -9.64
N THR A 490 -3.86 11.46 -8.65
CA THR A 490 -4.55 12.75 -8.58
C THR A 490 -3.84 13.77 -7.68
N LYS A 491 -3.20 13.33 -6.60
CA LYS A 491 -2.61 14.15 -5.53
C LYS A 491 -1.11 13.95 -5.32
N GLN A 492 -0.48 13.05 -6.08
CA GLN A 492 0.94 12.67 -5.97
C GLN A 492 1.33 12.16 -4.57
N THR A 493 0.38 11.62 -3.82
CA THR A 493 0.58 11.06 -2.47
C THR A 493 -0.07 9.69 -2.38
N PHE A 494 0.71 8.68 -1.99
CA PHE A 494 0.26 7.28 -1.86
C PHE A 494 -0.23 7.03 -0.43
N TYR A 495 -1.46 7.46 -0.12
CA TYR A 495 -2.00 7.54 1.24
C TYR A 495 -3.11 6.53 1.51
N ASN A 496 -3.25 6.16 2.78
CA ASN A 496 -4.40 5.42 3.29
C ASN A 496 -5.65 6.30 3.18
N CYS A 497 -6.58 5.87 2.34
CA CYS A 497 -7.83 6.60 2.06
C CYS A 497 -9.00 6.16 2.95
N ASN A 498 -8.77 5.32 3.96
CA ASN A 498 -9.84 4.84 4.85
C ASN A 498 -10.38 5.93 5.80
N TYR A 499 -9.65 7.03 5.94
CA TYR A 499 -10.01 8.13 6.83
C TYR A 499 -10.66 9.27 6.05
N ARG A 500 -11.48 10.07 6.74
CA ARG A 500 -12.08 11.29 6.17
C ARG A 500 -11.05 12.21 5.52
N GLU A 501 -9.86 12.29 6.12
CA GLU A 501 -8.69 12.92 5.54
C GLU A 501 -7.63 11.83 5.28
N PRO A 502 -7.21 11.60 4.03
CA PRO A 502 -6.22 10.57 3.71
C PRO A 502 -4.92 10.77 4.50
N MET A 503 -4.42 9.69 5.09
CA MET A 503 -3.23 9.72 5.96
C MET A 503 -2.05 8.98 5.33
N PRO A 504 -0.79 9.37 5.63
CA PRO A 504 0.37 8.61 5.22
C PRO A 504 0.29 7.16 5.72
N LEU A 505 0.68 6.21 4.87
CA LEU A 505 0.82 4.82 5.31
C LEU A 505 1.92 4.71 6.38
N SER A 506 1.66 3.90 7.41
CA SER A 506 2.66 3.59 8.42
C SER A 506 3.82 2.79 7.81
N PHE A 507 4.96 2.74 8.52
CA PHE A 507 6.07 1.89 8.13
C PHE A 507 5.67 0.41 7.98
N LYS A 508 4.79 -0.08 8.87
CA LYS A 508 4.29 -1.46 8.84
C LYS A 508 3.41 -1.71 7.63
N GLU A 509 2.52 -0.78 7.31
CA GLU A 509 1.65 -0.85 6.14
C GLU A 509 2.44 -0.81 4.82
N ARG A 510 3.45 0.06 4.71
CA ARG A 510 4.34 0.10 3.53
C ARG A 510 5.07 -1.22 3.31
N LYS A 511 5.60 -1.83 4.38
CA LYS A 511 6.23 -3.16 4.29
C LYS A 511 5.27 -4.24 3.78
N ARG A 512 3.97 -4.13 4.10
CA ARG A 512 2.96 -5.09 3.64
C ARG A 512 2.64 -4.97 2.15
N ILE A 513 2.87 -3.80 1.53
CA ILE A 513 2.64 -3.58 0.09
C ILE A 513 3.52 -4.49 -0.78
N ALA A 514 4.67 -4.92 -0.28
CA ALA A 514 5.56 -5.86 -0.99
C ALA A 514 4.90 -7.21 -1.34
N PHE A 515 3.77 -7.54 -0.72
CA PHE A 515 3.01 -8.76 -0.97
C PHE A 515 1.66 -8.52 -1.66
N ALA A 516 1.38 -7.27 -2.04
CA ALA A 516 0.21 -6.93 -2.81
C ALA A 516 0.31 -7.49 -4.25
N ASP A 517 -0.77 -7.32 -5.01
CA ASP A 517 -0.78 -7.58 -6.44
C ASP A 517 0.41 -6.90 -7.14
N ARG A 518 1.09 -7.64 -8.02
CA ARG A 518 2.34 -7.25 -8.66
C ARG A 518 2.23 -5.91 -9.37
N GLU A 519 1.11 -5.63 -10.05
CA GLU A 519 0.92 -4.35 -10.74
C GLU A 519 0.98 -3.16 -9.75
N ILE A 520 0.38 -3.34 -8.57
CA ILE A 520 0.32 -2.32 -7.52
C ILE A 520 1.70 -2.15 -6.90
N TYR A 521 2.39 -3.26 -6.59
CA TYR A 521 3.72 -3.22 -6.01
C TYR A 521 4.75 -2.61 -6.96
N ASP A 522 4.75 -3.00 -8.24
CA ASP A 522 5.65 -2.43 -9.26
C ASP A 522 5.39 -0.93 -9.47
N TYR A 523 4.14 -0.47 -9.30
CA TYR A 523 3.83 0.96 -9.31
C TYR A 523 4.34 1.66 -8.06
N PHE A 524 4.15 1.04 -6.89
CA PHE A 524 4.66 1.56 -5.61
C PHE A 524 6.18 1.66 -5.58
N LEU A 525 6.92 0.66 -6.09
CA LEU A 525 8.39 0.72 -6.18
C LEU A 525 8.86 1.87 -7.06
N ARG A 526 8.25 2.07 -8.23
CA ARG A 526 8.58 3.19 -9.14
C ARG A 526 8.35 4.56 -8.52
N ILE A 527 7.49 4.62 -7.52
CA ILE A 527 7.17 5.80 -6.72
C ILE A 527 8.21 5.95 -5.61
N ASP A 528 8.41 4.91 -4.80
CA ASP A 528 9.29 4.90 -3.63
C ASP A 528 10.78 5.07 -4.01
N GLU A 529 11.22 4.48 -5.12
CA GLU A 529 12.59 4.64 -5.66
C GLU A 529 12.86 6.03 -6.24
N LYS A 530 11.81 6.79 -6.61
CA LYS A 530 11.94 8.17 -7.14
C LYS A 530 11.99 9.22 -6.05
N TYR A 531 12.01 8.81 -4.78
CA TYR A 531 11.75 9.69 -3.66
C TYR A 531 12.95 10.13 -2.84
N ASP A 532 14.11 10.26 -3.47
CA ASP A 532 15.25 10.94 -2.85
C ASP A 532 14.92 12.42 -2.59
N ASP A 533 14.98 12.84 -1.33
CA ASP A 533 14.70 14.20 -0.84
C ASP A 533 16.00 14.69 -0.19
N PRO A 534 17.01 15.02 -1.01
CA PRO A 534 18.39 15.19 -0.55
C PRO A 534 18.46 16.37 0.43
N PRO A 535 19.17 16.26 1.57
CA PRO A 535 19.18 17.33 2.55
C PRO A 535 19.78 18.62 1.98
N VAL A 536 19.27 19.77 2.41
CA VAL A 536 19.83 21.10 2.06
C VAL A 536 20.52 21.73 3.26
N SER A 537 21.39 22.70 2.99
CA SER A 537 22.13 23.40 4.03
C SER A 537 21.22 24.24 4.93
N LYS A 538 21.66 24.46 6.17
CA LYS A 538 20.98 25.36 7.11
C LYS A 538 20.86 26.76 6.54
N ARG A 539 21.89 27.25 5.85
CA ARG A 539 21.88 28.57 5.20
C ARG A 539 20.72 28.68 4.21
N THR A 540 20.49 27.64 3.39
CA THR A 540 19.36 27.60 2.45
C THR A 540 18.03 27.73 3.18
N ILE A 541 17.82 26.97 4.26
CA ILE A 541 16.58 27.04 5.06
C ILE A 541 16.39 28.40 5.72
N ASP A 542 17.46 29.03 6.22
CA ASP A 542 17.42 30.37 6.82
C ASP A 542 17.06 31.45 5.77
N GLU A 543 17.54 31.36 4.53
CA GLU A 543 17.15 32.26 3.44
C GLU A 543 15.69 32.05 3.02
N ILE A 544 15.20 30.80 2.97
CA ILE A 544 13.77 30.51 2.75
C ILE A 544 12.92 31.10 3.88
N ARG A 545 13.38 31.02 5.14
CA ARG A 545 12.69 31.65 6.26
C ARG A 545 12.60 33.17 6.10
N LYS A 546 13.68 33.83 5.67
CA LYS A 546 13.65 35.28 5.37
C LYS A 546 12.66 35.59 4.27
N LEU A 547 12.65 34.80 3.19
CA LEU A 547 11.68 34.92 2.12
C LEU A 547 10.24 34.79 2.63
N VAL A 548 9.95 33.79 3.47
CA VAL A 548 8.63 33.60 4.07
C VAL A 548 8.24 34.79 4.94
N ASN A 549 9.13 35.26 5.82
CA ASN A 549 8.86 36.41 6.68
C ASN A 549 8.63 37.71 5.89
N GLY A 550 9.26 37.86 4.72
CA GLY A 550 9.08 39.03 3.88
C GLY A 550 7.86 38.96 2.97
N SER A 551 7.55 37.78 2.43
CA SER A 551 6.58 37.62 1.34
C SER A 551 5.24 37.01 1.74
N LEU A 552 5.18 36.18 2.79
CA LEU A 552 3.92 35.59 3.25
C LEU A 552 3.12 36.63 4.05
N ASN A 553 2.02 37.10 3.48
CA ASN A 553 1.08 38.01 4.14
C ASN A 553 -0.31 37.36 4.27
N PRO A 554 -0.64 36.74 5.42
CA PRO A 554 -1.92 36.06 5.62
C PRO A 554 -3.13 37.00 5.54
N VAL A 555 -2.98 38.23 6.04
CA VAL A 555 -4.05 39.24 6.09
C VAL A 555 -4.31 39.81 4.70
N GLY A 556 -3.26 40.10 3.93
CA GLY A 556 -3.38 40.54 2.54
C GLY A 556 -4.01 39.47 1.64
N LEU A 557 -3.69 38.19 1.88
CA LEU A 557 -4.30 37.05 1.17
C LEU A 557 -5.78 36.84 1.51
N SER A 558 -6.21 37.18 2.74
CA SER A 558 -7.63 37.06 3.14
C SER A 558 -8.48 38.25 2.73
N ASN A 559 -7.92 39.46 2.74
CA ASN A 559 -8.67 40.70 2.56
C ASN A 559 -8.48 41.35 1.18
N LEU A 560 -7.68 40.74 0.29
CA LEU A 560 -7.37 41.23 -1.07
C LEU A 560 -6.80 42.66 -1.14
N GLN A 561 -6.33 43.21 -0.01
CA GLN A 561 -5.68 44.51 0.08
C GLN A 561 -4.27 44.31 0.63
N VAL A 562 -3.28 44.68 -0.16
CA VAL A 562 -1.86 44.67 0.21
C VAL A 562 -1.39 46.12 0.20
N SER A 563 -0.83 46.59 1.30
CA SER A 563 -0.25 47.94 1.38
C SER A 563 1.02 48.03 0.53
N SER A 564 1.39 49.25 0.10
CA SER A 564 2.62 49.47 -0.67
C SER A 564 3.85 48.95 0.08
N ALA A 565 3.92 49.15 1.40
CA ALA A 565 5.03 48.70 2.22
C ALA A 565 5.16 47.17 2.26
N GLU A 566 4.03 46.44 2.29
CA GLU A 566 4.02 44.97 2.26
C GLU A 566 4.41 44.43 0.88
N TYR A 567 4.00 45.11 -0.20
CA TYR A 567 4.41 44.79 -1.56
C TYR A 567 5.92 44.99 -1.75
N ASP A 568 6.45 46.12 -1.28
CA ASP A 568 7.88 46.44 -1.35
C ASP A 568 8.72 45.44 -0.54
N ALA A 569 8.25 45.06 0.65
CA ALA A 569 8.90 44.05 1.49
C ALA A 569 8.92 42.66 0.83
N ALA A 570 7.79 42.25 0.23
CA ALA A 570 7.69 40.97 -0.48
C ALA A 570 8.59 40.94 -1.73
N THR A 571 8.62 42.03 -2.49
CA THR A 571 9.46 42.18 -3.68
C THR A 571 10.93 42.11 -3.30
N LYS A 572 11.36 42.92 -2.33
CA LYS A 572 12.74 42.92 -1.84
C LYS A 572 13.18 41.53 -1.36
N SER A 573 12.35 40.87 -0.56
CA SER A 573 12.70 39.55 -0.01
C SER A 573 12.77 38.47 -1.09
N TYR A 574 11.98 38.59 -2.15
CA TYR A 574 12.05 37.71 -3.31
C TYR A 574 13.32 37.97 -4.13
N ASP A 575 13.67 39.24 -4.37
CA ASP A 575 14.89 39.63 -5.08
C ASP A 575 16.16 39.17 -4.32
N ASP A 576 16.18 39.36 -3.00
CA ASP A 576 17.26 38.89 -2.11
C ASP A 576 17.41 37.36 -2.21
N PHE A 577 16.29 36.62 -2.24
CA PHE A 577 16.30 35.17 -2.40
C PHE A 577 16.80 34.75 -3.80
N LEU A 578 16.40 35.43 -4.87
CA LEU A 578 16.89 35.12 -6.22
C LEU A 578 18.39 35.39 -6.37
N ALA A 579 18.89 36.48 -5.75
CA ALA A 579 20.31 36.75 -5.68
C ALA A 579 21.05 35.60 -4.97
N TYR A 580 20.55 35.15 -3.83
CA TYR A 580 21.09 33.99 -3.12
C TYR A 580 21.10 32.71 -3.98
N ILE A 581 20.00 32.40 -4.69
CA ILE A 581 19.91 31.23 -5.58
C ILE A 581 20.95 31.28 -6.72
N SER A 582 21.31 32.49 -7.16
CA SER A 582 22.36 32.68 -8.18
C SER A 582 23.78 32.49 -7.64
N GLU A 583 23.99 32.66 -6.33
CA GLU A 583 25.28 32.55 -5.66
C GLU A 583 25.62 31.14 -5.16
N ILE A 584 24.61 30.32 -4.84
CA ILE A 584 24.83 28.96 -4.35
C ILE A 584 25.38 28.01 -5.43
N SER A 585 26.02 26.92 -4.99
CA SER A 585 26.55 25.91 -5.89
C SER A 585 25.44 25.23 -6.71
N ALA A 586 25.79 24.71 -7.89
CA ALA A 586 24.84 23.98 -8.72
C ALA A 586 24.26 22.74 -8.02
N GLU A 587 25.07 22.09 -7.18
CA GLU A 587 24.66 20.94 -6.37
C GLU A 587 23.62 21.34 -5.31
N GLU A 588 23.90 22.37 -4.50
CA GLU A 588 22.97 22.84 -3.47
C GLU A 588 21.65 23.33 -4.07
N ARG A 589 21.71 23.98 -5.23
CA ARG A 589 20.53 24.41 -5.98
C ARG A 589 19.68 23.23 -6.46
N ASP A 590 20.32 22.17 -6.97
CA ASP A 590 19.61 20.94 -7.37
C ASP A 590 18.98 20.25 -6.15
N LYS A 591 19.69 20.15 -5.02
CA LYS A 591 19.13 19.62 -3.76
C LYS A 591 17.92 20.43 -3.28
N LEU A 592 18.00 21.76 -3.35
CA LEU A 592 16.89 22.66 -3.02
C LEU A 592 15.69 22.44 -3.93
N PHE A 593 15.88 22.45 -5.24
CA PHE A 593 14.78 22.33 -6.20
C PHE A 593 14.11 20.95 -6.15
N ARG A 594 14.84 19.92 -5.73
CA ARG A 594 14.30 18.59 -5.43
C ARG A 594 13.58 18.50 -4.08
N GLN A 595 13.71 19.49 -3.20
CA GLN A 595 12.99 19.47 -1.92
C GLN A 595 11.50 19.35 -2.16
N ARG A 596 10.91 18.30 -1.59
CA ARG A 596 9.45 18.13 -1.60
C ARG A 596 8.85 18.62 -0.30
N ILE A 597 7.69 19.22 -0.44
CA ILE A 597 6.94 19.85 0.64
C ILE A 597 5.55 19.22 0.66
N LEU A 598 5.27 18.49 1.73
CA LEU A 598 3.94 17.97 2.00
C LEU A 598 3.18 18.96 2.88
N TYR A 599 2.12 19.54 2.34
CA TYR A 599 1.20 20.39 3.10
C TYR A 599 -0.24 20.12 2.68
N ARG A 600 -1.12 19.84 3.65
CA ARG A 600 -2.56 19.53 3.43
C ARG A 600 -2.79 18.49 2.33
N SER A 601 -2.06 17.37 2.40
CA SER A 601 -2.14 16.23 1.46
C SER A 601 -1.74 16.53 0.01
N HIS A 602 -1.15 17.69 -0.25
CA HIS A 602 -0.55 18.03 -1.53
C HIS A 602 0.96 18.01 -1.39
N LEU A 603 1.62 17.30 -2.30
CA LEU A 603 3.07 17.22 -2.40
C LEU A 603 3.51 18.09 -3.56
N VAL A 604 4.35 19.09 -3.28
CA VAL A 604 4.88 20.01 -4.29
C VAL A 604 6.38 20.17 -4.04
N SER A 605 7.17 20.20 -5.11
CA SER A 605 8.59 20.50 -5.05
C SER A 605 8.87 22.01 -5.06
N VAL A 606 10.02 22.42 -4.52
CA VAL A 606 10.47 23.82 -4.64
C VAL A 606 10.60 24.21 -6.11
N GLN A 607 11.06 23.30 -6.99
CA GLN A 607 11.12 23.55 -8.44
C GLN A 607 9.75 23.95 -9.00
N GLU A 608 8.71 23.16 -8.74
CA GLU A 608 7.35 23.44 -9.24
C GLU A 608 6.81 24.77 -8.72
N ILE A 609 7.05 25.08 -7.44
CA ILE A 609 6.68 26.38 -6.86
C ILE A 609 7.37 27.51 -7.64
N MET A 610 8.68 27.38 -7.89
CA MET A 610 9.44 28.41 -8.60
C MET A 610 8.99 28.56 -10.05
N ASP A 611 8.70 27.45 -10.76
CA ASP A 611 8.21 27.46 -12.14
C ASP A 611 6.84 28.16 -12.26
N LEU A 612 5.96 27.97 -11.28
CA LEU A 612 4.66 28.65 -11.23
C LEU A 612 4.81 30.16 -10.97
N ILE A 613 5.71 30.55 -10.08
CA ILE A 613 5.96 31.97 -9.77
C ILE A 613 6.67 32.69 -10.92
N GLN A 614 7.56 31.99 -11.63
CA GLN A 614 8.40 32.52 -12.72
C GLN A 614 7.82 32.27 -14.11
N SER A 615 6.60 31.73 -14.22
CA SER A 615 5.98 31.39 -15.50
C SER A 615 5.97 32.58 -16.46
N LYS A 616 6.46 32.36 -17.70
CA LYS A 616 6.44 33.35 -18.79
C LYS A 616 5.03 33.65 -19.28
N ARG A 617 4.07 32.78 -19.00
CA ARG A 617 2.66 32.98 -19.37
C ARG A 617 1.97 33.69 -18.23
N TYR A 618 1.56 34.93 -18.46
CA TYR A 618 0.91 35.77 -17.44
C TYR A 618 -0.29 35.10 -16.77
N SER A 619 -1.08 34.33 -17.53
CA SER A 619 -2.25 33.60 -17.04
C SER A 619 -1.93 32.39 -16.13
N GLN A 620 -0.66 31.98 -16.07
CA GLN A 620 -0.19 30.85 -15.26
C GLN A 620 0.81 31.30 -14.19
N ARG A 621 1.03 32.62 -14.06
CA ARG A 621 1.98 33.18 -13.11
C ARG A 621 1.31 33.32 -11.75
N GLU A 622 1.82 32.60 -10.77
CA GLU A 622 1.31 32.59 -9.41
C GLU A 622 2.06 33.59 -8.50
N CYS A 623 1.42 33.99 -7.40
CA CYS A 623 2.03 34.89 -6.42
C CYS A 623 2.87 34.11 -5.38
N ILE A 624 4.08 34.58 -5.06
CA ILE A 624 4.95 34.00 -4.03
C ILE A 624 4.26 33.92 -2.66
N ALA A 625 3.45 34.92 -2.31
CA ALA A 625 2.69 34.93 -1.06
C ALA A 625 1.71 33.74 -0.98
N GLY A 626 1.13 33.32 -2.11
CA GLY A 626 0.24 32.15 -2.19
C GLY A 626 0.95 30.84 -1.87
N TRP A 627 2.23 30.73 -2.22
CA TRP A 627 3.08 29.56 -1.96
C TRP A 627 3.88 29.64 -0.66
N GLY A 628 3.89 30.79 0.01
CA GLY A 628 4.64 31.02 1.25
C GLY A 628 4.31 30.02 2.38
N LYS A 629 3.09 29.46 2.41
CA LYS A 629 2.71 28.41 3.40
C LYS A 629 3.45 27.08 3.17
N TYR A 630 3.71 26.71 1.92
CA TYR A 630 4.52 25.53 1.60
C TYR A 630 5.97 25.78 2.01
N LEU A 631 6.53 26.94 1.65
CA LEU A 631 7.89 27.30 2.05
C LEU A 631 8.04 27.39 3.58
N ALA A 632 7.02 27.90 4.30
CA ALA A 632 7.00 27.87 5.77
C ALA A 632 7.00 26.43 6.31
N LYS A 633 6.22 25.53 5.70
CA LYS A 633 6.22 24.10 6.05
C LYS A 633 7.59 23.46 5.83
N LEU A 634 8.29 23.78 4.74
CA LEU A 634 9.66 23.31 4.50
C LEU A 634 10.61 23.77 5.61
N VAL A 635 10.52 25.03 6.05
CA VAL A 635 11.32 25.52 7.18
C VAL A 635 11.00 24.75 8.46
N MET A 636 9.73 24.48 8.75
CA MET A 636 9.31 23.68 9.91
C MET A 636 9.72 22.21 9.83
N ASP A 637 9.90 21.68 8.62
CA ASP A 637 10.39 20.32 8.43
C ASP A 637 11.84 20.16 8.89
N TYR A 638 12.66 21.20 8.77
CA TYR A 638 14.02 21.22 9.28
C TYR A 638 14.14 21.82 10.69
N ALA A 639 13.31 22.82 11.03
CA ALA A 639 13.47 23.65 12.22
C ALA A 639 12.14 23.99 12.93
N PRO A 640 11.43 23.03 13.54
CA PRO A 640 10.11 23.25 14.14
C PRO A 640 10.06 24.37 15.19
N GLU A 641 11.13 24.54 15.96
CA GLU A 641 11.20 25.54 17.05
C GLU A 641 11.41 26.97 16.55
N THR A 642 11.69 27.14 15.25
CA THR A 642 11.91 28.46 14.68
C THR A 642 10.62 29.26 14.65
N LYS A 643 10.70 30.55 15.00
CA LYS A 643 9.59 31.49 14.94
C LYS A 643 9.60 32.30 13.64
N PHE A 644 8.43 32.50 13.08
CA PHE A 644 8.16 33.49 12.03
C PHE A 644 7.73 34.82 12.67
N ARG A 645 7.54 35.85 11.84
CA ARG A 645 6.95 37.13 12.30
C ARG A 645 5.58 36.88 12.95
N ASP A 646 5.25 37.65 13.98
CA ASP A 646 4.06 37.43 14.82
C ASP A 646 2.74 37.29 14.03
N GLU A 647 2.59 38.03 12.93
CA GLU A 647 1.41 37.92 12.07
C GLU A 647 1.25 36.54 11.43
N ILE A 648 2.35 35.91 11.02
CA ILE A 648 2.33 34.57 10.43
C ILE A 648 2.00 33.55 11.52
N GLU A 649 2.63 33.65 12.70
CA GLU A 649 2.37 32.77 13.84
C GLU A 649 0.92 32.79 14.30
N LYS A 650 0.25 33.96 14.21
CA LYS A 650 -1.15 34.13 14.63
C LYS A 650 -2.17 33.71 13.57
N ASN A 651 -1.89 33.93 12.29
CA ASN A 651 -2.88 33.80 11.21
C ASN A 651 -2.65 32.59 10.29
N VAL A 652 -1.52 31.90 10.43
CA VAL A 652 -1.22 30.64 9.73
C VAL A 652 -1.19 29.53 10.76
N ASP A 653 -1.63 28.34 10.36
CA ASP A 653 -1.64 27.14 11.19
C ASP A 653 -0.22 26.55 11.38
N ILE A 654 0.69 27.36 11.93
CA ILE A 654 2.09 26.99 12.19
C ILE A 654 2.15 25.89 13.25
N ALA A 655 1.26 25.92 14.25
CA ALA A 655 1.19 24.89 15.29
C ALA A 655 1.01 23.48 14.70
N SER A 656 0.10 23.30 13.75
CA SER A 656 -0.05 22.02 13.06
C SER A 656 1.14 21.69 12.17
N MET A 657 1.74 22.68 11.49
CA MET A 657 2.96 22.45 10.71
C MET A 657 4.12 21.92 11.57
N ARG A 658 4.30 22.46 12.78
CA ARG A 658 5.29 22.00 13.77
C ARG A 658 5.01 20.56 14.22
N LEU A 659 3.75 20.28 14.55
CA LEU A 659 3.31 18.96 15.00
C LEU A 659 3.55 17.89 13.93
N PHE A 660 3.33 18.23 12.66
CA PHE A 660 3.52 17.35 11.49
C PHE A 660 4.82 17.63 10.73
N SER A 661 5.88 18.05 11.45
CA SER A 661 7.21 18.20 10.87
C SER A 661 7.74 16.87 10.36
N ALA A 662 8.35 16.88 9.17
CA ALA A 662 9.04 15.74 8.58
C ALA A 662 10.39 15.43 9.26
N LYS A 663 10.86 16.29 10.19
CA LYS A 663 12.10 16.12 10.96
C LYS A 663 13.34 15.89 10.08
N LYS A 664 13.46 16.71 9.03
CA LYS A 664 14.60 16.71 8.10
C LYS A 664 15.87 17.23 8.78
N VAL A 665 17.01 16.73 8.32
CA VAL A 665 18.35 17.08 8.84
C VAL A 665 19.10 17.87 7.77
N TYR A 666 19.81 18.93 8.17
CA TYR A 666 20.57 19.75 7.23
C TYR A 666 21.73 18.96 6.60
N SER A 667 22.11 19.33 5.37
CA SER A 667 23.27 18.71 4.69
C SER A 667 24.59 18.98 5.40
N ASP A 668 24.64 20.01 6.25
CA ASP A 668 25.78 20.30 7.13
C ASP A 668 26.10 19.13 8.10
N TYR A 669 25.19 18.17 8.25
CA TYR A 669 25.30 16.99 9.10
C TYR A 669 25.28 15.68 8.31
N ASP A 670 25.60 15.69 7.01
CA ASP A 670 25.60 14.48 6.16
C ASP A 670 26.58 13.41 6.63
N GLU A 671 27.71 13.80 7.22
CA GLU A 671 28.72 12.89 7.75
C GLU A 671 28.29 12.24 9.08
N LEU A 672 27.29 12.81 9.77
CA LEU A 672 26.81 12.31 11.06
C LEU A 672 25.86 11.13 10.83
N THR A 673 26.26 9.94 11.27
CA THR A 673 25.39 8.74 11.23
C THR A 673 24.31 8.78 12.31
N GLU A 674 23.24 7.99 12.17
CA GLU A 674 22.22 7.84 13.23
C GLU A 674 22.80 7.24 14.52
N GLU A 675 23.74 6.30 14.40
CA GLU A 675 24.41 5.68 15.55
C GLU A 675 25.29 6.68 16.30
N ASP A 676 26.05 7.49 15.59
CA ASP A 676 26.87 8.55 16.19
C ASP A 676 25.99 9.61 16.87
N ALA A 677 24.94 10.09 16.19
CA ALA A 677 24.02 11.07 16.74
C ALA A 677 23.35 10.57 18.03
N MET A 678 22.95 9.28 18.03
CA MET A 678 22.37 8.63 19.20
C MET A 678 23.39 8.59 20.33
N ARG A 679 24.60 8.10 20.08
CA ARG A 679 25.69 8.04 21.06
C ARG A 679 26.03 9.41 21.63
N TYR A 680 26.14 10.44 20.79
CA TYR A 680 26.43 11.81 21.22
C TYR A 680 25.30 12.37 22.09
N THR A 681 24.04 12.14 21.71
CA THR A 681 22.88 12.58 22.49
C THR A 681 22.85 11.92 23.88
N LEU A 682 23.08 10.60 23.94
CA LEU A 682 23.16 9.87 25.22
C LEU A 682 24.35 10.34 26.07
N THR A 683 25.50 10.58 25.45
CA THR A 683 26.70 11.11 26.12
C THR A 683 26.44 12.49 26.73
N ILE A 684 25.85 13.41 25.98
CA ILE A 684 25.49 14.75 26.48
C ILE A 684 24.50 14.62 27.65
N PHE A 685 23.49 13.77 27.52
CA PHE A 685 22.47 13.60 28.55
C PHE A 685 23.04 12.99 29.84
N THR A 686 23.85 11.93 29.73
CA THR A 686 24.53 11.34 30.89
C THR A 686 25.52 12.32 31.51
N SER A 687 26.26 13.10 30.70
CA SER A 687 27.14 14.15 31.19
C SER A 687 26.38 15.22 31.95
N LEU A 688 25.22 15.64 31.43
CA LEU A 688 24.33 16.58 32.13
C LEU A 688 23.86 16.04 33.49
N MET A 689 23.61 14.74 33.62
CA MET A 689 23.20 14.12 34.88
C MET A 689 24.34 13.88 35.87
N THR A 690 25.60 13.90 35.43
CA THR A 690 26.76 13.52 36.25
C THR A 690 27.75 14.65 36.52
N HIS A 691 27.75 15.70 35.70
CA HIS A 691 28.61 16.86 35.86
C HIS A 691 28.17 17.73 37.04
N GLN A 692 29.14 18.19 37.84
CA GLN A 692 28.89 19.03 39.02
C GLN A 692 28.88 20.51 38.62
N PHE A 693 27.75 21.00 38.11
CA PHE A 693 27.62 22.38 37.66
C PHE A 693 27.71 23.38 38.82
N GLN A 694 28.48 24.44 38.61
CA GLN A 694 28.44 25.63 39.44
C GLN A 694 27.27 26.51 39.00
N CYS A 695 26.30 26.70 39.89
CA CYS A 695 25.15 27.56 39.66
C CYS A 695 25.16 28.74 40.64
N LEU A 696 24.67 29.90 40.21
CA LEU A 696 24.45 31.04 41.09
C LEU A 696 23.43 30.64 42.16
N TRP A 697 23.58 31.20 43.37
CA TRP A 697 22.66 30.94 44.47
C TRP A 697 21.21 31.23 44.04
N LEU A 698 20.32 30.23 44.15
CA LEU A 698 18.90 30.22 43.72
C LEU A 698 18.61 30.18 42.20
N MET A 699 19.62 30.08 41.33
CA MET A 699 19.43 30.04 39.86
C MET A 699 19.64 28.63 39.25
N GLY A 700 19.90 27.62 40.08
CA GLY A 700 20.03 26.23 39.64
C GLY A 700 18.68 25.55 39.43
N TYR A 701 18.56 24.74 38.39
CA TYR A 701 17.38 23.94 38.09
C TYR A 701 17.61 22.50 38.55
N SER A 702 16.67 21.94 39.31
CA SER A 702 16.71 20.53 39.69
C SER A 702 16.11 19.68 38.58
N VAL A 703 16.89 18.77 38.01
CA VAL A 703 16.42 17.77 37.02
C VAL A 703 16.57 16.37 37.59
N SER A 704 15.69 15.46 37.22
CA SER A 704 15.70 14.08 37.74
C SER A 704 15.23 13.05 36.72
N ILE A 705 15.89 11.90 36.72
CA ILE A 705 15.48 10.68 36.03
C ILE A 705 15.43 9.55 37.06
N ASP A 706 14.24 9.01 37.30
CA ASP A 706 13.94 8.09 38.41
C ASP A 706 14.51 8.61 39.76
N GLU A 707 15.31 7.83 40.47
CA GLU A 707 15.96 8.19 41.74
C GLU A 707 17.18 9.12 41.59
N TYR A 708 17.64 9.40 40.37
CA TYR A 708 18.82 10.22 40.11
C TYR A 708 18.42 11.67 39.91
N SER A 709 19.11 12.58 40.58
CA SER A 709 18.91 14.02 40.40
C SER A 709 20.23 14.77 40.28
N ASN A 710 20.20 15.88 39.53
CA ASN A 710 21.30 16.82 39.44
C ASN A 710 20.78 18.26 39.47
N THR A 711 21.62 19.19 39.93
CA THR A 711 21.37 20.63 39.81
C THR A 711 22.11 21.16 38.59
N VAL A 712 21.38 21.68 37.62
CA VAL A 712 21.91 22.12 36.31
C VAL A 712 21.66 23.61 36.07
N THR A 713 22.34 24.16 35.07
CA THR A 713 22.10 25.53 34.60
C THR A 713 20.82 25.61 33.75
N GLU A 714 20.37 26.82 33.40
CA GLU A 714 19.23 27.04 32.49
C GLU A 714 19.41 26.31 31.16
N THR A 715 20.58 26.46 30.52
CA THR A 715 20.93 25.72 29.29
C THR A 715 20.87 24.21 29.51
N GLY A 716 21.33 23.72 30.68
CA GLY A 716 21.21 22.31 31.04
C GLY A 716 19.77 21.84 31.16
N ASN A 717 18.88 22.65 31.74
CA ASN A 717 17.45 22.36 31.85
C ASN A 717 16.76 22.30 30.47
N GLU A 718 17.14 23.18 29.53
CA GLU A 718 16.65 23.12 28.14
C GLU A 718 17.06 21.81 27.45
N ILE A 719 18.34 21.40 27.58
CA ILE A 719 18.83 20.12 27.06
C ILE A 719 18.06 18.95 27.68
N PHE A 720 17.86 18.97 29.00
CA PHE A 720 17.11 17.94 29.71
C PHE A 720 15.70 17.80 29.13
N ASN A 721 14.96 18.90 29.00
CA ASN A 721 13.57 18.88 28.54
C ASN A 721 13.44 18.38 27.09
N LEU A 722 14.39 18.71 26.22
CA LEU A 722 14.39 18.26 24.82
C LEU A 722 14.65 16.74 24.71
N VAL A 723 15.58 16.21 25.48
CA VAL A 723 16.09 14.83 25.31
C VAL A 723 15.34 13.82 26.19
N ASN A 724 14.98 14.18 27.43
CA ASN A 724 14.45 13.25 28.43
C ASN A 724 13.19 12.50 27.95
N LYS A 725 12.29 13.18 27.22
CA LYS A 725 11.09 12.54 26.66
C LYS A 725 11.42 11.41 25.68
N ASN A 726 12.46 11.58 24.86
CA ASN A 726 12.87 10.58 23.87
C ASN A 726 13.56 9.38 24.53
N ILE A 727 14.35 9.62 25.59
CA ILE A 727 14.97 8.57 26.40
C ILE A 727 13.90 7.74 27.11
N ASN A 728 12.94 8.37 27.80
CA ASN A 728 11.90 7.63 28.54
C ASN A 728 10.96 6.85 27.62
N SER A 729 10.62 7.39 26.45
CA SER A 729 9.75 6.70 25.47
C SER A 729 10.49 5.64 24.63
N GLY A 730 11.82 5.56 24.72
CA GLY A 730 12.61 4.66 23.89
C GLY A 730 12.62 5.01 22.41
N ASN A 731 12.27 6.25 22.04
CA ASN A 731 12.12 6.69 20.66
C ASN A 731 13.28 7.60 20.21
N LEU A 732 14.41 6.97 19.89
CA LEU A 732 15.60 7.62 19.32
C LEU A 732 15.81 7.27 17.83
N LYS A 733 14.74 6.93 17.10
CA LYS A 733 14.83 6.57 15.67
C LYS A 733 15.20 7.75 14.75
N SER A 734 15.10 8.97 15.24
CA SER A 734 15.49 10.20 14.53
C SER A 734 16.57 10.92 15.33
N SER A 735 17.63 10.19 15.72
CA SER A 735 18.68 10.70 16.57
C SER A 735 19.47 11.82 15.88
N ARG A 736 19.71 11.72 14.57
CA ARG A 736 20.34 12.81 13.80
C ARG A 736 19.55 14.11 13.95
N PHE A 737 18.23 14.05 13.79
CA PHE A 737 17.37 15.23 13.94
C PHE A 737 17.41 15.77 15.37
N LEU A 738 17.25 14.91 16.38
CA LEU A 738 17.28 15.32 17.78
C LEU A 738 18.61 15.98 18.17
N PHE A 739 19.73 15.38 17.76
CA PHE A 739 21.05 15.95 17.98
C PHE A 739 21.23 17.28 17.26
N THR A 740 20.81 17.37 15.99
CA THR A 740 20.86 18.61 15.21
C THR A 740 20.06 19.73 15.87
N GLN A 741 18.86 19.43 16.38
CA GLN A 741 18.02 20.37 17.12
C GLN A 741 18.72 20.84 18.41
N LEU A 742 19.24 19.90 19.20
CA LEU A 742 20.01 20.21 20.41
C LEU A 742 21.21 21.11 20.09
N TYR A 743 21.95 20.80 19.04
CA TYR A 743 23.17 21.50 18.68
C TYR A 743 22.88 22.92 18.16
N GLU A 744 22.00 23.06 17.18
CA GLU A 744 21.75 24.33 16.48
C GLU A 744 20.85 25.29 17.28
N HIS A 745 19.97 24.79 18.15
CA HIS A 745 19.04 25.64 18.92
C HIS A 745 19.46 25.86 20.37
N ILE A 746 20.27 24.97 20.96
CA ILE A 746 20.67 25.11 22.37
C ILE A 746 22.18 25.35 22.50
N ILE A 747 23.02 24.43 22.01
CA ILE A 747 24.49 24.49 22.23
C ILE A 747 25.13 25.69 21.53
N LYS A 748 24.98 25.79 20.21
CA LYS A 748 25.66 26.82 19.40
C LYS A 748 25.21 28.24 19.76
N PRO A 749 23.90 28.54 19.95
CA PRO A 749 23.47 29.84 20.44
C PRO A 749 24.01 30.16 21.83
N SER A 750 24.08 29.16 22.72
CA SER A 750 24.63 29.34 24.06
C SER A 750 26.10 29.78 24.01
N ILE A 751 26.91 29.22 23.11
CA ILE A 751 28.33 29.58 23.00
C ILE A 751 28.52 30.99 22.41
N LEU A 752 27.75 31.34 21.38
CA LEU A 752 27.84 32.65 20.72
C LEU A 752 27.36 33.78 21.63
N ASN A 753 26.26 33.57 22.35
CA ASN A 753 25.69 34.54 23.27
C ASN A 753 26.19 34.26 24.69
N LYS A 754 27.43 34.66 24.99
CA LYS A 754 28.01 34.52 26.33
C LYS A 754 27.17 35.28 27.37
N SER A 755 26.41 34.55 28.17
CA SER A 755 25.75 35.12 29.34
C SER A 755 26.81 35.60 30.34
N TRP A 756 26.70 36.83 30.82
CA TRP A 756 27.61 37.41 31.83
C TRP A 756 27.61 36.65 33.16
N PHE A 757 26.63 35.76 33.37
CA PHE A 757 26.44 34.97 34.59
C PHE A 757 26.86 33.50 34.46
N ARG A 758 27.44 33.08 33.32
CA ARG A 758 27.82 31.68 33.11
C ARG A 758 29.18 31.38 33.76
N TYR A 759 29.24 30.32 34.56
CA TYR A 759 30.49 29.86 35.17
C TYR A 759 31.41 29.17 34.17
N GLN A 760 32.70 29.14 34.50
CA GLN A 760 33.76 28.62 33.64
C GLN A 760 33.62 27.12 33.35
N ASP A 761 33.09 26.34 34.29
CA ASP A 761 32.82 24.91 34.13
C ASP A 761 31.75 24.66 33.04
N THR A 762 30.66 25.44 33.06
CA THR A 762 29.58 25.35 32.06
C THR A 762 30.08 25.78 30.68
N GLU A 763 30.92 26.81 30.60
CA GLU A 763 31.53 27.24 29.34
C GLU A 763 32.48 26.17 28.78
N ALA A 764 33.30 25.55 29.64
CA ALA A 764 34.17 24.45 29.25
C ALA A 764 33.37 23.23 28.76
N TRP A 765 32.28 22.88 29.46
CA TRP A 765 31.39 21.78 29.09
C TRP A 765 30.74 21.99 27.72
N LEU A 766 30.16 23.18 27.47
CA LEU A 766 29.58 23.52 26.16
C LEU A 766 30.64 23.54 25.06
N THR A 767 31.84 24.05 25.36
CA THR A 767 32.95 24.09 24.40
C THR A 767 33.40 22.68 24.02
N ALA A 768 33.44 21.75 24.97
CA ALA A 768 33.79 20.34 24.71
C ALA A 768 32.77 19.64 23.80
N ILE A 769 31.48 19.98 23.93
CA ILE A 769 30.43 19.48 23.02
C ILE A 769 30.62 20.07 21.62
N ASN A 770 30.85 21.38 21.51
CA ASN A 770 30.96 22.08 20.23
C ASN A 770 32.23 21.74 19.45
N THR A 771 33.33 21.47 20.14
CA THR A 771 34.60 21.08 19.50
C THR A 771 34.68 19.58 19.22
N GLY A 772 33.67 18.80 19.65
CA GLY A 772 33.65 17.35 19.52
C GLY A 772 34.54 16.61 20.51
N THR A 773 35.36 17.32 21.31
CA THR A 773 36.35 16.69 22.20
C THR A 773 35.71 15.80 23.28
N MET A 774 34.43 16.03 23.61
CA MET A 774 33.66 15.17 24.52
C MET A 774 33.43 13.75 23.95
N PHE A 775 33.43 13.61 22.63
CA PHE A 775 33.12 12.37 21.93
C PHE A 775 34.36 11.61 21.45
N ASP A 776 35.53 12.24 21.53
CA ASP A 776 36.80 11.61 21.20
C ASP A 776 37.07 10.39 22.10
N ILE A 777 37.59 9.31 21.51
CA ILE A 777 37.87 8.06 22.22
C ILE A 777 38.83 8.30 23.39
N GLU A 778 39.80 9.21 23.25
CA GLU A 778 40.75 9.57 24.31
C GLU A 778 40.08 10.22 25.53
N ASN A 779 38.93 10.85 25.35
CA ASN A 779 38.17 11.54 26.39
C ASN A 779 36.90 10.78 26.80
N GLN A 780 36.62 9.63 26.19
CA GLN A 780 35.42 8.84 26.47
C GLN A 780 35.36 8.42 27.96
N GLU A 781 34.27 8.78 28.63
CA GLU A 781 34.00 8.42 30.03
C GLU A 781 32.80 7.48 30.20
N TYR A 782 32.01 7.30 29.13
CA TYR A 782 30.77 6.51 29.14
C TYR A 782 30.86 5.37 28.14
N PHE A 783 30.36 4.20 28.53
CA PHE A 783 30.60 2.94 27.83
C PHE A 783 29.33 2.07 27.81
N ASP A 784 29.28 1.16 26.86
CA ASP A 784 28.19 0.20 26.78
C ASP A 784 28.18 -0.74 28.00
N PRO A 785 26.99 -1.10 28.54
CA PRO A 785 26.89 -1.96 29.71
C PRO A 785 27.62 -3.30 29.57
N GLU A 786 27.60 -3.89 28.38
CA GLU A 786 28.28 -5.15 28.06
C GLU A 786 29.80 -5.05 28.17
N LEU A 787 30.37 -3.91 27.75
CA LEU A 787 31.80 -3.63 27.84
C LEU A 787 32.21 -3.41 29.30
N LEU A 788 31.43 -2.61 30.04
CA LEU A 788 31.64 -2.38 31.47
C LEU A 788 31.66 -3.71 32.23
N LEU A 789 30.69 -4.58 31.97
CA LEU A 789 30.62 -5.90 32.59
C LEU A 789 31.86 -6.74 32.30
N THR A 790 32.24 -6.85 31.03
CA THR A 790 33.33 -7.72 30.58
C THR A 790 34.70 -7.27 31.12
N VAL A 791 35.01 -5.98 30.99
CA VAL A 791 36.31 -5.42 31.40
C VAL A 791 36.42 -5.36 32.92
N LEU A 792 35.37 -4.93 33.62
CA LEU A 792 35.44 -4.80 35.08
C LEU A 792 35.49 -6.16 35.77
N TRP A 793 34.73 -7.14 35.27
CA TRP A 793 34.72 -8.49 35.83
C TRP A 793 36.07 -9.20 35.66
N SER A 794 36.73 -9.06 34.51
CA SER A 794 38.00 -9.71 34.21
C SER A 794 39.21 -8.99 34.81
N GLY A 795 39.21 -7.65 34.80
CA GLY A 795 40.38 -6.83 35.14
C GLY A 795 40.66 -6.67 36.64
N PHE A 796 39.63 -6.57 37.48
CA PHE A 796 39.79 -6.04 38.85
C PHE A 796 39.56 -7.04 39.99
N GLN A 797 39.59 -8.34 39.70
CA GLN A 797 39.43 -9.43 40.69
C GLN A 797 40.52 -9.50 41.76
N LYS A 798 41.73 -8.99 41.48
CA LYS A 798 42.93 -9.25 42.27
C LYS A 798 43.12 -8.32 43.47
N ASN A 799 42.37 -7.21 43.56
CA ASN A 799 42.49 -6.22 44.63
C ASN A 799 41.26 -6.26 45.55
N ASN A 800 41.43 -6.70 46.80
CA ASN A 800 40.31 -6.93 47.73
C ASN A 800 39.40 -5.72 47.98
N LYS A 801 39.91 -4.48 47.97
CA LYS A 801 39.09 -3.27 48.19
C LYS A 801 38.33 -2.86 46.93
N LEU A 802 38.97 -2.91 45.77
CA LEU A 802 38.33 -2.64 44.48
C LEU A 802 37.33 -3.73 44.11
N LYS A 803 37.61 -4.98 44.49
CA LYS A 803 36.74 -6.12 44.25
C LYS A 803 35.34 -5.91 44.80
N GLN A 804 35.21 -5.49 46.07
CA GLN A 804 33.89 -5.25 46.66
C GLN A 804 33.14 -4.10 45.99
N ALA A 805 33.83 -2.99 45.69
CA ALA A 805 33.21 -1.86 44.99
C ALA A 805 32.76 -2.25 43.57
N THR A 806 33.56 -3.07 42.88
CA THR A 806 33.26 -3.57 41.53
C THR A 806 32.08 -4.54 41.57
N GLU A 807 32.06 -5.48 42.53
CA GLU A 807 30.94 -6.41 42.71
C GLU A 807 29.63 -5.66 42.96
N ASN A 808 29.63 -4.64 43.83
CA ASN A 808 28.44 -3.84 44.11
C ASN A 808 27.95 -3.07 42.88
N PHE A 809 28.85 -2.46 42.10
CA PHE A 809 28.47 -1.79 40.85
C PHE A 809 27.91 -2.78 39.83
N LEU A 810 28.53 -3.96 39.70
CA LEU A 810 28.03 -4.98 38.78
C LEU A 810 26.68 -5.56 39.22
N ASP A 811 26.38 -5.65 40.52
CA ASP A 811 25.04 -5.99 41.01
C ASP A 811 24.01 -4.95 40.51
N GLU A 812 24.29 -3.66 40.71
CA GLU A 812 23.44 -2.54 40.26
C GLU A 812 23.24 -2.54 38.73
N LEU A 813 24.32 -2.80 37.98
CA LEU A 813 24.27 -2.92 36.52
C LEU A 813 23.31 -4.04 36.08
N HIS A 814 23.32 -5.20 36.74
CA HIS A 814 22.40 -6.28 36.42
C HIS A 814 20.96 -5.96 36.82
N GLU A 815 20.75 -5.25 37.92
CA GLU A 815 19.43 -4.76 38.33
C GLU A 815 18.84 -3.83 37.26
N ILE A 816 19.59 -2.83 36.82
CA ILE A 816 19.16 -1.88 35.78
C ILE A 816 18.89 -2.59 34.44
N ILE A 817 19.77 -3.48 33.98
CA ILE A 817 19.58 -4.21 32.70
C ILE A 817 18.35 -5.13 32.75
N SER A 818 18.04 -5.67 33.93
CA SER A 818 16.87 -6.54 34.16
C SER A 818 15.56 -5.77 34.31
N GLY A 819 15.63 -4.46 34.55
CA GLY A 819 14.46 -3.59 34.65
C GLY A 819 13.59 -3.55 33.39
N PRO A 820 12.36 -3.03 33.50
CA PRO A 820 11.40 -2.96 32.39
C PRO A 820 11.72 -1.82 31.41
N ASP A 821 12.67 -0.95 31.76
CA ASP A 821 13.03 0.21 30.96
C ASP A 821 13.60 -0.17 29.59
N ASN A 822 13.49 0.78 28.65
CA ASN A 822 14.07 0.63 27.32
C ASN A 822 15.61 0.71 27.36
N GLN A 823 16.26 0.22 26.31
CA GLN A 823 17.72 0.10 26.23
C GLN A 823 18.49 1.43 26.43
N TYR A 824 17.93 2.55 25.98
CA TYR A 824 18.60 3.85 26.06
C TYR A 824 18.57 4.40 27.48
N LYS A 825 17.42 4.26 28.15
CA LYS A 825 17.29 4.63 29.55
C LYS A 825 18.22 3.77 30.41
N LYS A 826 18.27 2.45 30.15
CA LYS A 826 19.23 1.54 30.81
C LYS A 826 20.68 1.98 30.62
N TRP A 827 21.06 2.32 29.39
CA TRP A 827 22.41 2.82 29.09
C TRP A 827 22.77 4.06 29.91
N VAL A 828 21.84 5.03 30.01
CA VAL A 828 22.02 6.25 30.80
C VAL A 828 22.17 5.94 32.28
N LEU A 829 21.24 5.17 32.87
CA LEU A 829 21.26 4.84 34.29
C LEU A 829 22.54 4.08 34.69
N VAL A 830 22.94 3.08 33.89
CA VAL A 830 24.21 2.33 34.10
C VAL A 830 25.40 3.28 34.11
N ASN A 831 25.47 4.25 33.19
CA ASN A 831 26.60 5.17 33.12
C ASN A 831 26.57 6.26 34.22
N ILE A 832 25.40 6.61 34.74
CA ILE A 832 25.29 7.45 35.95
C ILE A 832 25.86 6.70 37.14
N GLU A 833 25.48 5.43 37.35
CA GLU A 833 26.03 4.58 38.41
C GLU A 833 27.52 4.31 38.23
N PHE A 834 27.98 4.11 37.00
CA PHE A 834 29.39 3.95 36.71
C PHE A 834 30.19 5.19 37.11
N THR A 835 29.63 6.39 36.87
CA THR A 835 30.27 7.63 37.31
C THR A 835 30.31 7.76 38.84
N LYS A 836 29.27 7.33 39.54
CA LYS A 836 29.29 7.24 41.02
C LYS A 836 30.36 6.26 41.49
N PHE A 837 30.45 5.08 40.87
CA PHE A 837 31.47 4.07 41.13
C PHE A 837 32.90 4.63 40.98
N LEU A 838 33.19 5.34 39.88
CA LEU A 838 34.50 5.96 39.64
C LEU A 838 34.87 7.03 40.68
N ASN A 839 33.88 7.65 41.32
CA ASN A 839 34.07 8.69 42.32
C ASN A 839 34.13 8.16 43.77
N LEU A 840 33.91 6.86 43.99
CA LEU A 840 34.11 6.24 45.30
C LEU A 840 35.55 6.41 45.75
N SER A 841 35.77 6.70 47.03
CA SER A 841 37.11 6.91 47.60
C SER A 841 38.06 5.72 47.39
N ALA A 842 37.51 4.50 47.33
CA ALA A 842 38.26 3.26 47.06
C ALA A 842 38.67 3.09 45.58
N VAL A 843 37.95 3.72 44.64
CA VAL A 843 38.11 3.55 43.19
C VAL A 843 38.81 4.74 42.56
N LYS A 844 38.57 5.95 43.07
CA LYS A 844 39.12 7.22 42.56
C LYS A 844 40.63 7.20 42.26
N PRO A 845 41.52 6.58 43.07
CA PRO A 845 42.95 6.48 42.75
C PRO A 845 43.28 5.66 41.49
N LYS A 846 42.34 4.82 41.05
CA LYS A 846 42.44 3.93 39.87
C LYS A 846 41.55 4.37 38.70
N ARG A 847 40.86 5.51 38.81
CA ARG A 847 39.93 6.02 37.78
C ARG A 847 40.54 6.00 36.37
N ASN A 848 41.73 6.59 36.20
CA ASN A 848 42.36 6.69 34.88
C ASN A 848 42.80 5.32 34.33
N GLU A 849 43.21 4.38 35.20
CA GLU A 849 43.56 3.02 34.79
C GLU A 849 42.33 2.24 34.32
N ILE A 850 41.20 2.39 35.01
CA ILE A 850 39.92 1.78 34.64
C ILE A 850 39.41 2.37 33.30
N LEU A 851 39.41 3.70 33.18
CA LEU A 851 38.98 4.37 31.95
C LEU A 851 39.87 4.01 30.77
N GLN A 852 41.20 3.95 30.95
CA GLN A 852 42.11 3.54 29.87
C GLN A 852 41.86 2.09 29.46
N SER A 853 41.65 1.18 30.41
CA SER A 853 41.34 -0.23 30.10
C SER A 853 40.05 -0.38 29.29
N LEU A 854 39.03 0.44 29.59
CA LEU A 854 37.77 0.46 28.84
C LEU A 854 37.93 1.05 27.44
N ARG A 855 38.74 2.10 27.28
CA ARG A 855 39.05 2.71 25.97
C ARG A 855 39.86 1.78 25.09
N ASP A 856 40.88 1.12 25.66
CA ASP A 856 41.67 0.13 24.93
C ASP A 856 40.78 -1.03 24.47
N ALA A 857 39.86 -1.47 25.34
CA ALA A 857 38.91 -2.53 24.99
C ALA A 857 37.85 -2.08 23.97
N SER A 858 37.42 -0.81 23.96
CA SER A 858 36.48 -0.30 22.94
C SER A 858 37.14 -0.13 21.57
N MET A 859 38.47 -0.01 21.50
CA MET A 859 39.24 0.10 20.25
C MET A 859 39.52 -1.26 19.56
N VAL A 860 39.56 -2.36 20.31
CA VAL A 860 40.15 -3.62 19.81
C VAL A 860 39.17 -4.53 19.06
N GLU A 861 37.86 -4.45 19.30
CA GLU A 861 36.75 -4.97 18.47
C GLU A 861 35.43 -4.80 19.26
N THR A 862 34.28 -4.80 18.58
CA THR A 862 32.97 -4.86 19.25
C THR A 862 32.92 -6.08 20.17
N VAL A 863 32.71 -5.88 21.48
CA VAL A 863 32.63 -6.95 22.47
C VAL A 863 31.69 -8.03 21.95
N GLU A 864 32.23 -9.23 21.67
CA GLU A 864 31.40 -10.33 21.22
C GLU A 864 30.26 -10.55 22.23
N PRO A 865 28.99 -10.59 21.80
CA PRO A 865 27.87 -10.79 22.71
C PRO A 865 28.04 -12.01 23.61
N ASP A 866 28.66 -13.07 23.07
CA ASP A 866 28.94 -14.31 23.77
C ASP A 866 29.93 -14.10 24.95
N LEU A 867 30.89 -13.17 24.82
CA LEU A 867 31.84 -12.83 25.88
C LEU A 867 31.16 -12.07 27.02
N ALA A 868 30.26 -11.13 26.69
CA ALA A 868 29.48 -10.40 27.70
C ALA A 868 28.52 -11.33 28.45
N ILE A 869 27.85 -12.24 27.74
CA ILE A 869 26.98 -13.27 28.33
C ILE A 869 27.79 -14.19 29.25
N ASN A 870 28.97 -14.64 28.82
CA ASN A 870 29.84 -15.48 29.64
C ASN A 870 30.34 -14.75 30.89
N SER A 871 30.70 -13.47 30.77
CA SER A 871 31.09 -12.63 31.91
C SER A 871 29.93 -12.45 32.90
N SER A 872 28.72 -12.20 32.40
CA SER A 872 27.49 -12.14 33.21
C SER A 872 27.23 -13.47 33.93
N LYS A 873 27.31 -14.58 33.19
CA LYS A 873 27.16 -15.95 33.71
C LYS A 873 28.10 -16.20 34.88
N GLU A 874 29.38 -15.94 34.68
CA GLU A 874 30.40 -16.15 35.70
C GLU A 874 30.22 -15.25 36.92
N PHE A 875 29.89 -13.98 36.71
CA PHE A 875 29.61 -13.02 37.78
C PHE A 875 28.42 -13.46 38.63
N LEU A 876 27.28 -13.74 38.03
CA LEU A 876 26.06 -14.10 38.76
C LEU A 876 26.23 -15.43 39.51
N ILE A 877 26.89 -16.42 38.90
CA ILE A 877 27.23 -17.67 39.59
C ILE A 877 28.19 -17.39 40.76
N HIS A 878 29.19 -16.53 40.57
CA HIS A 878 30.11 -16.14 41.64
C HIS A 878 29.36 -15.51 42.81
N ARG A 879 28.50 -14.52 42.55
CA ARG A 879 27.73 -13.81 43.58
C ARG A 879 26.80 -14.75 44.33
N LEU A 880 26.05 -15.59 43.61
CA LEU A 880 25.20 -16.61 44.23
C LEU A 880 25.99 -17.60 45.09
N ALA A 881 27.10 -18.15 44.58
CA ALA A 881 27.93 -19.07 45.36
C ALA A 881 28.52 -18.40 46.61
N GLN A 882 28.89 -17.11 46.51
CA GLN A 882 29.40 -16.31 47.63
C GLN A 882 28.33 -16.09 48.70
N CYS A 883 27.12 -15.70 48.29
CA CYS A 883 25.95 -15.52 49.17
C CYS A 883 25.56 -16.82 49.88
N GLY A 884 25.49 -17.92 49.13
CA GLY A 884 25.16 -19.24 49.68
C GLY A 884 26.21 -19.76 50.66
N ALA A 885 27.50 -19.64 50.32
CA ALA A 885 28.59 -20.07 51.19
C ALA A 885 28.65 -19.28 52.50
N ARG A 886 28.33 -17.97 52.47
CA ARG A 886 28.21 -17.15 53.70
C ARG A 886 27.04 -17.61 54.57
N ASP A 887 25.88 -17.93 53.97
CA ASP A 887 24.71 -18.38 54.75
C ASP A 887 24.92 -19.75 55.39
N CYS A 888 25.53 -20.70 54.67
CA CYS A 888 25.87 -22.03 55.21
C CYS A 888 26.78 -21.94 56.44
N LEU A 889 27.75 -21.00 56.44
CA LEU A 889 28.62 -20.76 57.60
C LEU A 889 27.88 -20.13 58.78
N CYS A 890 26.98 -19.18 58.53
CA CYS A 890 26.17 -18.57 59.60
C CYS A 890 25.29 -19.61 60.31
N ARG A 891 24.83 -20.65 59.61
CA ARG A 891 24.00 -21.74 60.19
C ARG A 891 24.82 -22.84 60.89
N GLN A 892 26.10 -22.99 60.54
CA GLN A 892 26.98 -24.05 61.05
C GLN A 892 28.01 -23.55 62.09
N ALA A 893 28.03 -22.26 62.41
CA ALA A 893 28.86 -21.71 63.48
C ALA A 893 28.33 -22.12 64.87
N GLY A 894 28.77 -23.28 65.36
CA GLY A 894 28.64 -23.66 66.77
C GLY A 894 29.59 -22.87 67.68
N LEU A 895 29.55 -23.16 69.00
CA LEU A 895 30.28 -22.46 70.07
C LEU A 895 31.82 -22.34 69.88
N PHE A 896 32.41 -23.11 68.94
CA PHE A 896 33.85 -23.18 68.68
C PHE A 896 34.29 -22.54 67.34
N GLY A 897 33.40 -21.82 66.65
CA GLY A 897 33.71 -21.16 65.38
C GLY A 897 33.77 -22.11 64.17
N SER A 898 33.70 -21.53 62.98
CA SER A 898 33.69 -22.26 61.71
C SER A 898 35.01 -22.99 61.46
N THR A 899 34.94 -24.25 60.99
CA THR A 899 36.11 -25.03 60.56
C THR A 899 36.86 -24.30 59.44
N PRO A 900 38.20 -24.07 59.57
CA PRO A 900 39.00 -23.46 58.53
C PRO A 900 38.84 -24.21 57.19
N GLY A 901 38.51 -23.49 56.12
CA GLY A 901 38.34 -24.06 54.78
C GLY A 901 36.90 -24.43 54.38
N MET A 902 35.94 -24.47 55.31
CA MET A 902 34.53 -24.75 55.00
C MET A 902 33.90 -23.72 54.05
N TYR A 903 34.28 -22.45 54.16
CA TYR A 903 33.83 -21.41 53.23
C TYR A 903 34.20 -21.78 51.78
N LYS A 904 35.48 -22.11 51.59
CA LYS A 904 36.06 -22.38 50.27
C LYS A 904 35.45 -23.65 49.67
N SER A 905 35.30 -24.72 50.45
CA SER A 905 34.67 -25.96 49.96
C SER A 905 33.21 -25.75 49.58
N THR A 906 32.44 -25.03 50.40
CA THR A 906 31.03 -24.74 50.15
C THR A 906 30.84 -23.84 48.93
N TYR A 907 31.66 -22.79 48.82
CA TYR A 907 31.69 -21.89 47.67
C TYR A 907 31.97 -22.66 46.36
N GLU A 908 33.03 -23.47 46.33
CA GLU A 908 33.40 -24.25 45.13
C GLU A 908 32.36 -25.32 44.76
N HIS A 909 31.65 -25.88 45.76
CA HIS A 909 30.55 -26.80 45.52
C HIS A 909 29.34 -26.08 44.88
N LEU A 910 28.91 -24.95 45.46
CA LEU A 910 27.79 -24.18 44.95
C LEU A 910 28.07 -23.62 43.55
N LYS A 911 29.28 -23.09 43.32
CA LYS A 911 29.72 -22.60 42.01
C LYS A 911 29.56 -23.68 40.93
N ARG A 912 30.13 -24.87 41.15
CA ARG A 912 30.04 -26.00 40.21
C ARG A 912 28.60 -26.46 39.97
N MET A 913 27.80 -26.55 41.04
CA MET A 913 26.40 -26.95 40.93
C MET A 913 25.59 -25.96 40.09
N LEU A 914 25.73 -24.65 40.36
CA LEU A 914 25.01 -23.60 39.65
C LEU A 914 25.42 -23.54 38.17
N SER A 915 26.72 -23.64 37.86
CA SER A 915 27.22 -23.70 36.47
C SER A 915 26.59 -24.84 35.68
N HIS A 916 26.65 -26.07 36.21
CA HIS A 916 26.12 -27.25 35.52
C HIS A 916 24.60 -27.17 35.30
N LYS A 917 23.84 -26.71 36.31
CA LYS A 917 22.38 -26.61 36.19
C LYS A 917 21.95 -25.50 35.23
N LEU A 918 22.65 -24.37 35.23
CA LEU A 918 22.36 -23.28 34.31
C LEU A 918 22.65 -23.66 32.86
N GLU A 919 23.75 -24.38 32.59
CA GLU A 919 24.05 -24.89 31.24
C GLU A 919 22.95 -25.79 30.70
N ALA A 920 22.43 -26.70 31.53
CA ALA A 920 21.31 -27.56 31.16
C ALA A 920 20.03 -26.76 30.81
N GLU A 921 19.74 -25.68 31.53
CA GLU A 921 18.58 -24.81 31.26
C GLU A 921 18.79 -23.92 30.03
N LEU A 922 20.01 -23.44 29.77
CA LEU A 922 20.31 -22.63 28.57
C LEU A 922 20.18 -23.45 27.28
N LEU A 923 20.46 -24.76 27.31
CA LEU A 923 20.24 -25.67 26.17
C LEU A 923 18.76 -25.79 25.74
N THR A 924 17.82 -25.33 26.58
CA THR A 924 16.38 -25.32 26.22
C THR A 924 15.98 -24.15 25.32
N ILE A 925 16.87 -23.19 25.09
CA ILE A 925 16.64 -22.04 24.20
C ILE A 925 17.15 -22.44 22.81
N VAL A 926 16.27 -23.05 21.99
CA VAL A 926 16.67 -23.70 20.72
C VAL A 926 16.67 -22.71 19.54
N ASP A 927 15.89 -21.63 19.61
CA ASP A 927 15.58 -20.79 18.44
C ASP A 927 16.39 -19.48 18.35
N ARG A 928 17.19 -19.13 19.37
CA ARG A 928 18.02 -17.91 19.39
C ARG A 928 19.19 -17.98 20.38
N LYS A 929 20.20 -17.12 20.19
CA LYS A 929 21.26 -16.92 21.20
C LYS A 929 20.66 -16.37 22.51
N PRO A 930 21.08 -16.87 23.69
CA PRO A 930 20.57 -16.40 24.97
C PRO A 930 21.01 -14.96 25.25
N THR A 931 20.13 -14.15 25.84
CA THR A 931 20.47 -12.80 26.33
C THR A 931 20.85 -12.82 27.82
N ILE A 932 21.42 -11.72 28.34
CA ILE A 932 21.66 -11.56 29.79
C ILE A 932 20.34 -11.73 30.58
N GLN A 933 19.23 -11.21 30.07
CA GLN A 933 17.91 -11.40 30.69
C GLN A 933 17.47 -12.86 30.68
N ASP A 934 17.68 -13.59 29.59
CA ASP A 934 17.38 -15.03 29.54
C ASP A 934 18.22 -15.78 30.59
N LEU A 935 19.49 -15.38 30.77
CA LEU A 935 20.37 -15.96 31.77
C LEU A 935 19.85 -15.76 33.19
N ILE A 936 19.44 -14.54 33.55
CA ILE A 936 18.88 -14.21 34.87
C ILE A 936 17.60 -14.99 35.13
N LYS A 937 16.70 -15.09 34.14
CA LYS A 937 15.46 -15.89 34.24
C LYS A 937 15.75 -17.37 34.45
N LYS A 938 16.66 -17.95 33.66
CA LYS A 938 17.02 -19.37 33.80
C LYS A 938 17.72 -19.64 35.12
N LEU A 939 18.55 -18.71 35.59
CA LEU A 939 19.21 -18.80 36.89
C LEU A 939 18.20 -18.75 38.04
N ASP A 940 17.16 -17.92 37.95
CA ASP A 940 16.06 -17.88 38.92
C ASP A 940 15.32 -19.23 38.97
N VAL A 941 15.04 -19.83 37.82
CA VAL A 941 14.47 -21.18 37.72
C VAL A 941 15.40 -22.22 38.38
N VAL A 942 16.71 -22.17 38.13
CA VAL A 942 17.70 -23.07 38.75
C VAL A 942 17.71 -22.93 40.27
N VAL A 943 17.65 -21.70 40.79
CA VAL A 943 17.63 -21.41 42.23
C VAL A 943 16.32 -21.88 42.86
N LYS A 944 15.16 -21.63 42.22
CA LYS A 944 13.83 -22.09 42.69
C LYS A 944 13.69 -23.62 42.67
N LYS A 945 14.22 -24.30 41.66
CA LYS A 945 14.19 -25.78 41.54
C LYS A 945 15.13 -26.46 42.54
N SER A 946 16.08 -25.75 43.13
CA SER A 946 17.01 -26.32 44.11
C SER A 946 16.33 -26.44 45.48
N GLN A 947 15.60 -27.53 45.72
CA GLN A 947 14.73 -27.81 46.89
C GLN A 947 15.40 -27.89 48.27
N ARG A 948 16.62 -27.38 48.48
CA ARG A 948 17.25 -27.39 49.81
C ARG A 948 16.86 -26.14 50.59
N ASN A 949 16.38 -26.31 51.83
CA ASN A 949 16.15 -25.24 52.82
C ASN A 949 17.38 -24.32 53.08
N GLU A 950 18.55 -24.68 52.56
CA GLU A 950 19.82 -23.97 52.61
C GLU A 950 19.93 -22.77 51.65
N LEU A 951 18.92 -22.51 50.80
CA LEU A 951 19.02 -21.52 49.70
C LEU A 951 18.06 -20.32 49.83
N ALA A 952 17.43 -20.11 50.99
CA ALA A 952 16.48 -19.00 51.20
C ALA A 952 17.08 -17.60 50.95
N LYS A 953 18.38 -17.38 51.21
CA LYS A 953 19.06 -16.13 50.86
C LYS A 953 19.44 -16.03 49.38
N LEU A 954 19.65 -17.14 48.68
CA LEU A 954 19.81 -17.12 47.23
C LEU A 954 18.51 -16.73 46.54
N GLN A 955 17.38 -17.23 47.06
CA GLN A 955 16.06 -16.82 46.60
C GLN A 955 15.78 -15.35 46.87
N ARG A 956 16.28 -14.77 47.97
CA ARG A 956 16.18 -13.31 48.23
C ARG A 956 17.04 -12.49 47.28
N TYR A 957 18.30 -12.85 47.09
CA TYR A 957 19.18 -12.16 46.14
C TYR A 957 18.66 -12.29 44.69
N MET A 958 18.15 -13.46 44.29
CA MET A 958 17.44 -13.59 43.02
C MET A 958 16.14 -12.79 43.01
N ALA A 959 15.40 -12.68 44.12
CA ALA A 959 14.20 -11.84 44.20
C ALA A 959 14.49 -10.33 44.18
N GLU A 960 15.73 -9.92 44.46
CA GLU A 960 16.21 -8.53 44.30
C GLU A 960 16.54 -8.24 42.82
N ILE A 961 17.14 -9.20 42.09
CA ILE A 961 17.54 -9.01 40.68
C ILE A 961 16.46 -9.45 39.66
N SER A 962 15.54 -10.34 40.04
CA SER A 962 14.48 -10.91 39.19
C SER A 962 13.11 -10.21 39.17
N PRO A 963 12.74 -9.23 40.04
CA PRO A 963 11.32 -8.90 40.25
C PRO A 963 10.65 -8.14 39.10
N LEU A 964 11.37 -7.81 38.01
CA LEU A 964 10.83 -7.00 36.90
C LEU A 964 10.52 -7.79 35.62
N VAL A 965 10.57 -9.12 35.66
CA VAL A 965 10.32 -9.97 34.48
C VAL A 965 8.83 -10.35 34.29
N ASP A 966 8.01 -10.26 35.33
CA ASP A 966 6.64 -10.82 35.34
C ASP A 966 5.51 -9.76 35.33
N THR A 967 5.79 -8.55 34.84
CA THR A 967 4.80 -7.46 34.68
C THR A 967 4.30 -7.28 33.25
N THR A 968 4.20 -8.34 32.44
CA THR A 968 3.40 -8.33 31.19
C THR A 968 1.87 -8.35 31.43
N LYS A 969 1.43 -8.00 32.65
CA LYS A 969 0.06 -7.57 32.95
C LYS A 969 0.11 -6.16 33.54
N VAL A 970 0.28 -5.13 32.70
CA VAL A 970 -0.05 -3.75 33.05
C VAL A 970 -1.26 -3.32 32.24
N ASN A 971 -2.23 -2.79 32.98
CA ASN A 971 -3.54 -2.26 32.58
C ASN A 971 -3.52 -1.43 31.29
N MET A 972 -4.43 -1.75 30.38
CA MET A 972 -4.81 -0.94 29.21
C MET A 972 -5.96 0.04 29.51
N ASP A 973 -6.25 0.36 30.78
CA ASP A 973 -7.45 1.14 31.15
C ASP A 973 -7.20 2.57 31.68
N GLU A 974 -5.98 3.12 31.62
CA GLU A 974 -5.72 4.47 32.20
C GLU A 974 -4.99 5.47 31.29
N VAL A 975 -5.13 5.36 29.96
CA VAL A 975 -4.74 6.44 29.02
C VAL A 975 -5.85 6.69 27.98
N THR A 976 -7.08 6.91 28.45
CA THR A 976 -8.16 7.51 27.65
C THR A 976 -9.04 8.41 28.52
N SER A 977 -8.49 9.45 29.15
CA SER A 977 -9.26 10.66 29.47
C SER A 977 -8.30 11.81 29.81
N ARG A 978 -8.67 13.02 29.39
CA ARG A 978 -7.92 14.30 29.46
C ARG A 978 -7.05 14.60 28.25
N ASP A 979 -7.73 14.92 27.14
CA ASP A 979 -7.55 16.19 26.41
C ASP A 979 -8.52 16.22 25.23
N ALA A 980 -9.82 16.35 25.55
CA ALA A 980 -10.83 16.80 24.61
C ALA A 980 -11.43 18.07 25.19
N MET A 981 -10.97 19.23 24.70
CA MET A 981 -11.68 20.48 24.93
C MET A 981 -13.07 20.41 24.29
N PRO A 982 -14.14 20.77 25.00
CA PRO A 982 -15.46 20.86 24.40
C PRO A 982 -15.54 22.15 23.55
N VAL A 983 -15.73 21.98 22.24
CA VAL A 983 -16.17 23.08 21.37
C VAL A 983 -17.62 23.38 21.72
N MET A 984 -17.83 24.43 22.53
CA MET A 984 -19.15 25.03 22.70
C MET A 984 -19.58 25.71 21.39
N ILE A 985 -20.54 25.09 20.70
CA ILE A 985 -21.29 25.75 19.63
C ILE A 985 -22.31 26.66 20.33
N GLY A 986 -21.98 27.96 20.38
CA GLY A 986 -22.94 29.01 20.69
C GLY A 986 -23.83 29.24 19.47
N VAL A 987 -25.08 28.80 19.58
CA VAL A 987 -26.17 29.20 18.67
C VAL A 987 -26.55 30.63 19.01
N GLY A 988 -26.50 31.53 18.04
CA GLY A 988 -26.93 32.92 18.18
C GLY A 988 -27.29 33.55 16.83
N ALA A 989 -28.61 33.56 16.56
CA ALA A 989 -29.38 34.30 15.57
C ALA A 989 -28.99 34.22 14.09
#